data_AF-A0A9N7QK30-F1
#
_entry.id   AF-A0A9N7QK30-F1
#
_cell.length_a   1.000
_cell.length_b   1.000
_cell.length_c   1.000
_cell.angle_alpha   90.00
_cell.angle_beta   90.00
_cell.angle_gamma   90.00
#
_symmetry.space_group_name_H-M   'P 1'
#
loop_
_entity.id
_entity.type
_entity.pdbx_description
1 polymer ?
#
loop_
_entity_poly.entity_id
_entity_poly.type
_entity_poly.pdbx_seq_one_letter_code
_entity_poly.pdbx_strand_id
1 'polypeptide(L)'
;MSAEQPTIIYTLTDEAPLLATYAFLPIVRAFAEPAGIQIKTSDISVAARILAEFPDYLTDEQRVPDNLAELGELTQDPDTNIIKLPNISASVPQLKAAIKELEDKGYAIPDYPADPKTDEEKALKERYARCLGSAVNPVLRQGNSDRRAPNAVKEYARKHPHSMGEWSMASRTHVAHMRHGDFYAGEKSITLDRAHKVKMELVTKGGQTLVLKPEVSLDDGDIIDSMFMSKKALCEFYEEQIEDAYKTGVMFSLHVKATMMKVSHPIVFGHAVKTFYRDAFAKHQKLFDELGVNVNNGLSDLYSKIETLPASQHDEIIDDLHRCHEHRPELAMVDSARGITNFHSPSDVIVDASMPAMIRAGGKMYGADGKLKDTKAVNPESTFSRIYQEIINFCKTNGQFDPTTMGTVPNVGLMAQQAEEYGSHDKTFEVPEDGVANIVDLDTGEVLLTQDVEAGDIWRMCVVKDAPIRDWVKLAVTRARNSGMPVLFWLDPYRPHENELIKKVKTYLKDHHTEGLDIQIMSQVRSMRYTLERLIRGLDTIAATGNILRDYLTDLFPILELGTSAKMLSIVPLMAGGGMYETGAGGSAPKHVKQLVEENHLRWDSLGEFLALGASLEDMGIKIGNDRAKILARTLDDAIGKLLGNNKSPSRKTGELDNRGSQFYLALYWAQELAEQTDDAELAEHFAKLAKALADGEEAIVAELAEAQGEAVDIGGYYAPDNEKTTAVMRPSKTLNAALEAAQG
;
A
#
# COMPACT_ATOMS: atom_id res chain seq x y z
N MET A 1 -1.93 0.56 35.99
CA MET A 1 -0.88 1.57 35.77
C MET A 1 0.44 0.85 35.95
N SER A 2 1.01 0.35 34.86
CA SER A 2 2.39 -0.16 34.86
C SER A 2 3.33 1.01 35.19
N ALA A 3 4.40 0.73 35.93
CA ALA A 3 5.38 1.72 36.38
C ALA A 3 6.37 2.12 35.27
N GLU A 4 6.02 1.89 34.00
CA GLU A 4 6.87 2.19 32.84
C GLU A 4 6.44 3.48 32.15
N GLN A 5 7.43 4.23 31.68
CA GLN A 5 7.24 5.50 30.99
C GLN A 5 6.47 5.26 29.67
N PRO A 6 5.38 6.01 29.38
CA PRO A 6 4.62 5.86 28.14
C PRO A 6 5.53 5.97 26.92
N THR A 7 5.47 4.99 26.03
CA THR A 7 6.40 4.88 24.89
C THR A 7 5.66 4.92 23.56
N ILE A 8 6.19 5.67 22.60
CA ILE A 8 5.85 5.60 21.18
C ILE A 8 7.01 4.93 20.45
N ILE A 9 6.71 3.90 19.68
CA ILE A 9 7.68 3.22 18.81
C ILE A 9 7.63 3.85 17.43
N TYR A 10 8.75 4.41 16.98
CA TYR A 10 8.91 5.06 15.69
C TYR A 10 9.72 4.14 14.76
N THR A 11 9.12 3.67 13.68
CA THR A 11 9.82 2.74 12.78
C THR A 11 10.88 3.44 11.94
N LEU A 12 12.10 2.90 11.89
CA LEU A 12 13.09 3.25 10.87
C LEU A 12 12.88 2.33 9.66
N THR A 13 12.76 2.92 8.49
CA THR A 13 12.35 2.21 7.26
C THR A 13 13.40 2.39 6.17
N ASP A 14 12.99 2.62 4.92
CA ASP A 14 13.87 2.71 3.77
C ASP A 14 13.69 4.06 3.04
N GLU A 15 14.67 4.44 2.22
CA GLU A 15 14.55 5.51 1.22
C GLU A 15 14.07 6.87 1.78
N ALA A 16 13.09 7.52 1.15
CA ALA A 16 12.66 8.87 1.50
C ALA A 16 12.13 9.03 2.93
N PRO A 17 11.25 8.16 3.47
CA PRO A 17 10.80 8.27 4.85
C PRO A 17 11.92 8.03 5.87
N LEU A 18 12.93 7.19 5.56
CA LEU A 18 14.11 7.06 6.42
C LEU A 18 14.87 8.38 6.49
N LEU A 19 15.13 9.02 5.34
CA LEU A 19 15.80 10.31 5.27
C LEU A 19 15.02 11.39 6.02
N ALA A 20 13.70 11.46 5.82
CA ALA A 20 12.83 12.38 6.55
C ALA A 20 12.86 12.13 8.07
N THR A 21 12.96 10.87 8.50
CA THR A 21 13.08 10.50 9.92
C THR A 21 14.37 11.03 10.55
N TYR A 22 15.49 11.03 9.83
CA TYR A 22 16.75 11.61 10.32
C TYR A 22 16.62 13.11 10.65
N ALA A 23 15.78 13.84 9.92
CA ALA A 23 15.50 15.25 10.18
C ALA A 23 14.41 15.45 11.24
N PHE A 24 13.34 14.64 11.22
CA PHE A 24 12.15 14.86 12.04
C PHE A 24 12.22 14.27 13.45
N LEU A 25 12.81 13.08 13.60
CA LEU A 25 12.83 12.36 14.87
C LEU A 25 13.44 13.17 16.03
N PRO A 26 14.51 13.98 15.83
CA PRO A 26 15.00 14.89 16.87
C PRO A 26 13.96 15.90 17.35
N ILE A 27 13.14 16.44 16.43
CA ILE A 27 12.03 17.34 16.76
C ILE A 27 10.99 16.58 17.59
N VAL A 28 10.55 15.40 17.14
CA VAL A 28 9.56 14.60 17.88
C VAL A 28 10.03 14.30 19.31
N ARG A 29 11.31 13.94 19.49
CA ARG A 29 11.89 13.71 20.82
C ARG A 29 11.87 14.95 21.70
N ALA A 30 12.30 16.11 21.18
CA ALA A 30 12.30 17.36 21.92
C ALA A 30 10.90 17.80 22.37
N PHE A 31 9.87 17.49 21.58
CA PHE A 31 8.49 17.85 21.90
C PHE A 31 7.78 16.84 22.81
N ALA A 32 8.15 15.56 22.73
CA ALA A 32 7.51 14.48 23.50
C ALA A 32 8.04 14.38 24.95
N GLU A 33 9.32 14.71 25.17
CA GLU A 33 9.98 14.58 26.47
C GLU A 33 9.29 15.38 27.61
N PRO A 34 8.88 16.66 27.43
CA PRO A 34 8.19 17.42 28.48
C PRO A 34 6.83 16.84 28.90
N ALA A 35 6.22 15.99 28.06
CA ALA A 35 5.00 15.24 28.36
C ALA A 35 5.27 13.88 29.02
N GLY A 36 6.53 13.56 29.30
CA GLY A 36 6.95 12.28 29.87
C GLY A 36 6.87 11.12 28.89
N ILE A 37 6.87 11.39 27.58
CA ILE A 37 6.69 10.36 26.54
C ILE A 37 8.05 9.96 25.97
N GLN A 38 8.38 8.67 26.05
CA GLN A 38 9.58 8.10 25.47
C GLN A 38 9.34 7.78 23.99
N ILE A 39 10.28 8.17 23.11
CA ILE A 39 10.29 7.73 21.72
C ILE A 39 11.35 6.63 21.55
N LYS A 40 10.96 5.42 21.20
CA LYS A 40 11.89 4.32 20.87
C LYS A 40 11.90 4.08 19.37
N THR A 41 13.05 3.79 18.79
CA THR A 41 13.16 3.45 17.37
C THR A 41 13.19 1.96 17.18
N SER A 42 12.60 1.48 16.08
CA SER A 42 12.65 0.08 15.68
C SER A 42 12.99 -0.02 14.19
N ASP A 43 14.15 -0.57 13.85
CA ASP A 43 14.59 -0.67 12.46
C ASP A 43 13.99 -1.90 11.77
N ILE A 44 13.20 -1.63 10.74
CA ILE A 44 12.50 -2.63 9.92
C ILE A 44 12.85 -2.47 8.42
N SER A 45 13.95 -1.77 8.12
CA SER A 45 14.50 -1.63 6.78
C SER A 45 14.78 -2.99 6.13
N VAL A 46 14.90 -3.02 4.80
CA VAL A 46 15.32 -4.23 4.07
C VAL A 46 16.66 -4.73 4.58
N ALA A 47 17.62 -3.84 4.81
CA ALA A 47 18.94 -4.18 5.33
C ALA A 47 18.84 -4.82 6.72
N ALA A 48 18.13 -4.20 7.67
CA ALA A 48 17.98 -4.72 9.02
C ALA A 48 17.31 -6.10 9.04
N ARG A 49 16.27 -6.32 8.23
CA ARG A 49 15.58 -7.62 8.14
C ARG A 49 16.45 -8.71 7.52
N ILE A 50 17.28 -8.38 6.53
CA ILE A 50 18.28 -9.34 6.01
C ILE A 50 19.26 -9.70 7.12
N LEU A 51 19.84 -8.72 7.81
CA LEU A 51 20.81 -8.99 8.88
C LEU A 51 20.20 -9.82 10.03
N ALA A 52 18.96 -9.52 10.42
CA ALA A 52 18.23 -10.27 11.45
C ALA A 52 17.90 -11.72 11.04
N GLU A 53 17.66 -11.99 9.76
CA GLU A 53 17.42 -13.35 9.26
C GLU A 53 18.71 -14.17 9.21
N PHE A 54 19.91 -13.56 9.11
CA PHE A 54 21.19 -14.26 8.94
C PHE A 54 22.22 -14.05 10.09
N PRO A 55 21.85 -14.17 11.38
CA PRO A 55 22.75 -13.88 12.49
C PRO A 55 23.92 -14.88 12.59
N ASP A 56 23.77 -16.05 11.98
CA ASP A 56 24.77 -17.12 11.83
C ASP A 56 25.90 -16.77 10.86
N TYR A 57 25.72 -15.77 10.00
CA TYR A 57 26.73 -15.27 9.06
C TYR A 57 27.42 -13.98 9.54
N LEU A 58 27.07 -13.49 10.73
CA LEU A 58 27.51 -12.21 11.27
C LEU A 58 28.46 -12.38 12.46
N THR A 59 29.39 -11.43 12.62
CA THR A 59 30.12 -11.29 13.89
C THR A 59 29.19 -10.80 14.99
N ASP A 60 29.60 -10.94 16.26
CA ASP A 60 28.77 -10.53 17.39
C ASP A 60 28.46 -9.01 17.36
N GLU A 61 29.36 -8.18 16.83
CA GLU A 61 29.17 -6.73 16.66
C GLU A 61 28.28 -6.37 15.47
N GLN A 62 28.18 -7.24 14.46
CA GLN A 62 27.36 -7.04 13.26
C GLN A 62 25.91 -7.49 13.47
N ARG A 63 25.64 -8.32 14.49
CA ARG A 63 24.30 -8.83 14.77
C ARG A 63 23.37 -7.70 15.19
N VAL A 64 22.19 -7.72 14.58
CA VAL A 64 21.06 -6.84 14.93
C VAL A 64 19.92 -7.70 15.50
N PRO A 65 19.09 -7.14 16.40
CA PRO A 65 17.89 -7.83 16.87
C PRO A 65 16.87 -8.02 15.73
N ASP A 66 16.04 -9.05 15.84
CA ASP A 66 14.85 -9.21 14.98
C ASP A 66 13.72 -8.30 15.47
N ASN A 67 13.85 -7.02 15.15
CA ASN A 67 12.88 -5.99 15.50
C ASN A 67 11.49 -6.27 14.91
N LEU A 68 11.38 -6.95 13.76
CA LEU A 68 10.08 -7.23 13.17
C LEU A 68 9.33 -8.29 13.99
N ALA A 69 10.03 -9.32 14.47
CA ALA A 69 9.46 -10.28 15.41
C ALA A 69 9.04 -9.59 16.72
N GLU A 70 9.91 -8.76 17.30
CA GLU A 70 9.61 -8.00 18.54
C GLU A 70 8.38 -7.11 18.37
N LEU A 71 8.30 -6.33 17.28
CA LEU A 71 7.11 -5.53 16.98
C LEU A 71 5.85 -6.39 16.80
N GLY A 72 6.00 -7.59 16.21
CA GLY A 72 4.92 -8.57 16.10
C GLY A 72 4.38 -8.99 17.47
N GLU A 73 5.26 -9.28 18.42
CA GLU A 73 4.87 -9.57 19.80
C GLU A 73 4.20 -8.37 20.47
N LEU A 74 4.77 -7.16 20.31
CA LEU A 74 4.24 -5.93 20.87
C LEU A 74 2.85 -5.59 20.34
N THR A 75 2.48 -6.02 19.13
CA THR A 75 1.10 -5.82 18.65
C THR A 75 0.03 -6.54 19.47
N GLN A 76 0.44 -7.50 20.31
CA GLN A 76 -0.42 -8.22 21.26
C GLN A 76 -0.48 -7.55 22.65
N ASP A 77 0.24 -6.45 22.85
CA ASP A 77 0.23 -5.68 24.11
C ASP A 77 -0.77 -4.51 24.01
N PRO A 78 -1.72 -4.38 24.98
CA PRO A 78 -2.67 -3.27 25.03
C PRO A 78 -2.04 -1.87 25.14
N ASP A 79 -0.82 -1.77 25.68
CA ASP A 79 -0.14 -0.48 25.92
C ASP A 79 0.73 -0.05 24.71
N THR A 80 0.81 -0.87 23.66
CA THR A 80 1.63 -0.60 22.47
C THR A 80 1.12 0.59 21.66
N ASN A 81 2.04 1.49 21.30
CA ASN A 81 1.80 2.60 20.39
C ASN A 81 2.91 2.66 19.33
N ILE A 82 2.56 2.39 18.06
CA ILE A 82 3.50 2.31 16.94
C ILE A 82 3.18 3.37 15.89
N ILE A 83 4.13 4.24 15.57
CA ILE A 83 4.10 5.06 14.35
C ILE A 83 4.85 4.30 13.25
N LYS A 84 4.11 3.89 12.22
CA LYS A 84 4.58 3.04 11.13
C LYS A 84 4.75 3.84 9.83
N LEU A 85 5.99 4.05 9.42
CA LEU A 85 6.32 4.74 8.16
C LEU A 85 6.30 3.76 6.97
N PRO A 86 6.14 4.23 5.71
CA PRO A 86 6.27 3.38 4.53
C PRO A 86 7.63 2.69 4.44
N ASN A 87 7.63 1.39 4.12
CA ASN A 87 8.84 0.58 3.95
C ASN A 87 8.82 -0.16 2.61
N ILE A 88 9.98 -0.61 2.14
CA ILE A 88 10.10 -1.39 0.92
C ILE A 88 9.49 -2.78 1.11
N SER A 89 8.60 -3.15 0.19
CA SER A 89 8.24 -4.55 -0.07
C SER A 89 9.14 -5.10 -1.16
N ALA A 90 10.28 -5.68 -0.77
CA ALA A 90 11.41 -5.91 -1.67
C ALA A 90 11.08 -6.87 -2.82
N SER A 91 11.32 -6.43 -4.05
CA SER A 91 11.43 -7.31 -5.22
C SER A 91 12.77 -8.06 -5.20
N VAL A 92 12.90 -9.12 -6.01
CA VAL A 92 14.17 -9.86 -6.13
C VAL A 92 15.35 -8.96 -6.55
N PRO A 93 15.23 -8.03 -7.52
CA PRO A 93 16.32 -7.10 -7.84
C PRO A 93 16.71 -6.20 -6.66
N GLN A 94 15.74 -5.69 -5.90
CA GLN A 94 16.03 -4.85 -4.72
C GLN A 94 16.71 -5.65 -3.61
N LEU A 95 16.25 -6.90 -3.37
CA LEU A 95 16.90 -7.79 -2.41
C LEU A 95 18.37 -8.03 -2.79
N LYS A 96 18.65 -8.37 -4.05
CA LYS A 96 20.02 -8.58 -4.54
C LYS A 96 20.89 -7.34 -4.39
N ALA A 97 20.34 -6.16 -4.68
CA ALA A 97 21.07 -4.90 -4.51
C ALA A 97 21.37 -4.60 -3.03
N ALA A 98 20.42 -4.88 -2.12
CA ALA A 98 20.63 -4.72 -0.68
C ALA A 98 21.67 -5.72 -0.13
N ILE A 99 21.62 -6.99 -0.55
CA ILE A 99 22.65 -8.00 -0.22
C ILE A 99 24.02 -7.50 -0.68
N LYS A 100 24.12 -7.05 -1.93
CA LYS A 100 25.39 -6.58 -2.49
C LYS A 100 25.97 -5.39 -1.73
N GLU A 101 25.12 -4.43 -1.34
CA GLU A 101 25.55 -3.29 -0.54
C GLU A 101 26.02 -3.70 0.86
N LEU A 102 25.36 -4.68 1.49
CA LEU A 102 25.79 -5.23 2.77
C LEU A 102 27.12 -5.98 2.64
N GLU A 103 27.31 -6.78 1.60
CA GLU A 103 28.59 -7.43 1.31
C GLU A 103 29.73 -6.42 1.16
N ASP A 104 29.50 -5.34 0.41
CA ASP A 104 30.48 -4.27 0.19
C ASP A 104 30.80 -3.51 1.50
N LYS A 105 29.91 -3.59 2.50
CA LYS A 105 30.09 -3.09 3.87
C LYS A 105 30.69 -4.12 4.85
N GLY A 106 31.05 -5.30 4.36
CA GLY A 106 31.75 -6.34 5.14
C GLY A 106 30.84 -7.33 5.87
N TYR A 107 29.54 -7.38 5.56
CA TYR A 107 28.64 -8.42 6.07
C TYR A 107 28.72 -9.64 5.15
N ALA A 108 29.13 -10.81 5.69
CA ALA A 108 29.34 -12.03 4.90
C ALA A 108 28.03 -12.79 4.59
N ILE A 109 27.02 -12.06 4.14
CA ILE A 109 25.69 -12.57 3.82
C ILE A 109 25.74 -13.40 2.53
N PRO A 110 25.10 -14.59 2.45
CA PRO A 110 25.14 -15.44 1.26
C PRO A 110 24.32 -14.86 0.10
N ASP A 111 24.77 -15.07 -1.14
CA ASP A 111 24.04 -14.68 -2.35
C ASP A 111 22.62 -15.27 -2.43
N TYR A 112 21.69 -14.56 -3.07
CA TYR A 112 20.33 -15.08 -3.32
C TYR A 112 20.30 -16.14 -4.44
N PRO A 113 19.92 -17.41 -4.15
CA PRO A 113 19.90 -18.48 -5.15
C PRO A 113 18.64 -18.40 -6.03
N ALA A 114 18.78 -17.85 -7.24
CA ALA A 114 17.66 -17.64 -8.15
C ALA A 114 16.98 -18.98 -8.58
N ASP A 115 17.78 -19.97 -8.93
CA ASP A 115 17.36 -21.30 -9.40
C ASP A 115 18.05 -22.40 -8.57
N PRO A 116 17.52 -22.69 -7.37
CA PRO A 116 18.16 -23.60 -6.41
C PRO A 116 18.15 -25.04 -6.92
N LYS A 117 19.33 -25.67 -6.96
CA LYS A 117 19.56 -27.06 -7.37
C LYS A 117 19.82 -27.99 -6.20
N THR A 118 20.33 -27.47 -5.08
CA THR A 118 20.59 -28.25 -3.87
C THR A 118 19.59 -27.94 -2.76
N ASP A 119 19.52 -28.79 -1.73
CA ASP A 119 18.62 -28.58 -0.60
C ASP A 119 19.09 -27.39 0.28
N GLU A 120 20.38 -27.13 0.34
CA GLU A 120 20.95 -25.94 0.99
C GLU A 120 20.51 -24.66 0.27
N GLU A 121 20.56 -24.63 -1.06
CA GLU A 121 20.09 -23.49 -1.85
C GLU A 121 18.57 -23.28 -1.72
N LYS A 122 17.78 -24.36 -1.61
CA LYS A 122 16.34 -24.27 -1.35
C LYS A 122 16.06 -23.68 0.03
N ALA A 123 16.74 -24.17 1.07
CA ALA A 123 16.61 -23.64 2.43
C ALA A 123 17.03 -22.16 2.50
N LEU A 124 18.09 -21.78 1.79
CA LEU A 124 18.52 -20.39 1.69
C LEU A 124 17.50 -19.50 0.98
N LYS A 125 16.92 -19.98 -0.13
CA LYS A 125 15.83 -19.27 -0.82
C LYS A 125 14.61 -19.07 0.08
N GLU A 126 14.28 -20.08 0.89
CA GLU A 126 13.17 -20.03 1.84
C GLU A 126 13.41 -19.01 2.97
N ARG A 127 14.62 -18.92 3.52
CA ARG A 127 15.00 -17.86 4.47
C ARG A 127 14.81 -16.48 3.85
N TYR A 128 15.36 -16.25 2.65
CA TYR A 128 15.17 -14.98 1.94
C TYR A 128 13.71 -14.66 1.58
N ALA A 129 12.86 -15.68 1.41
CA ALA A 129 11.44 -15.46 1.15
C ALA A 129 10.74 -14.71 2.29
N ARG A 130 11.25 -14.80 3.53
CA ARG A 130 10.78 -14.02 4.68
C ARG A 130 11.13 -12.54 4.60
N CYS A 131 12.17 -12.18 3.84
CA CYS A 131 12.56 -10.80 3.59
C CYS A 131 11.88 -10.18 2.35
N LEU A 132 11.30 -11.00 1.46
CA LEU A 132 10.76 -10.61 0.16
C LEU A 132 9.30 -10.12 0.20
N GLY A 133 9.04 -9.07 -0.58
CA GLY A 133 7.74 -8.42 -0.72
C GLY A 133 7.19 -7.89 0.61
N SER A 134 5.86 -7.92 0.80
CA SER A 134 5.23 -7.35 2.00
C SER A 134 5.41 -8.23 3.25
N ALA A 135 6.61 -8.23 3.83
CA ALA A 135 6.93 -8.98 5.04
C ALA A 135 6.47 -8.27 6.33
N VAL A 136 6.49 -6.94 6.35
CA VAL A 136 6.23 -6.14 7.57
C VAL A 136 4.73 -6.01 7.87
N ASN A 137 3.94 -5.54 6.91
CA ASN A 137 2.53 -5.21 7.15
C ASN A 137 1.70 -6.39 7.68
N PRO A 138 1.88 -7.64 7.20
CA PRO A 138 1.13 -8.78 7.73
C PRO A 138 1.42 -9.08 9.22
N VAL A 139 2.63 -8.76 9.69
CA VAL A 139 3.01 -8.94 11.09
C VAL A 139 2.35 -7.85 11.94
N LEU A 140 2.43 -6.58 11.52
CA LEU A 140 1.99 -5.45 12.33
C LEU A 140 0.47 -5.17 12.30
N ARG A 141 -0.24 -5.56 11.24
CA ARG A 141 -1.68 -5.31 11.09
C ARG A 141 -2.53 -6.33 11.87
N GLN A 142 -2.42 -6.28 13.20
CA GLN A 142 -3.23 -7.07 14.14
C GLN A 142 -4.49 -6.32 14.60
N GLY A 143 -5.04 -5.50 13.71
CA GLY A 143 -6.20 -4.66 13.92
C GLY A 143 -6.81 -4.25 12.58
N ASN A 144 -8.05 -3.77 12.61
CA ASN A 144 -8.74 -3.30 11.41
C ASN A 144 -8.37 -1.84 11.10
N SER A 145 -8.70 -1.39 9.89
CA SER A 145 -8.28 -0.06 9.40
C SER A 145 -9.36 0.99 9.63
N ASP A 146 -9.01 2.13 10.24
CA ASP A 146 -9.74 3.41 10.16
C ASP A 146 -8.92 4.39 9.31
N ARG A 147 -9.32 4.57 8.04
CA ARG A 147 -8.65 5.47 7.09
C ARG A 147 -9.55 6.61 6.70
N ARG A 148 -9.10 7.85 6.91
CA ARG A 148 -9.91 9.06 6.66
C ARG A 148 -9.06 10.31 6.44
N ALA A 149 -9.60 11.26 5.70
CA ALA A 149 -9.00 12.58 5.55
C ALA A 149 -9.25 13.38 6.84
N PRO A 150 -8.21 13.97 7.46
CA PRO A 150 -8.42 14.94 8.53
C PRO A 150 -9.13 16.19 8.02
N ASN A 151 -9.94 16.83 8.87
CA ASN A 151 -10.71 18.02 8.49
C ASN A 151 -9.81 19.16 7.99
N ALA A 152 -8.67 19.40 8.64
CA ALA A 152 -7.73 20.44 8.22
C ALA A 152 -7.20 20.22 6.79
N VAL A 153 -6.90 18.96 6.43
CA VAL A 153 -6.46 18.59 5.07
C VAL A 153 -7.59 18.78 4.05
N LYS A 154 -8.82 18.42 4.42
CA LYS A 154 -9.99 18.62 3.56
C LYS A 154 -10.28 20.10 3.31
N GLU A 155 -10.23 20.93 4.35
CA GLU A 155 -10.38 22.39 4.24
C GLU A 155 -9.29 23.02 3.38
N TYR A 156 -8.04 22.55 3.51
CA TYR A 156 -6.96 22.98 2.64
C TYR A 156 -7.25 22.65 1.17
N ALA A 157 -7.70 21.42 0.87
CA ALA A 157 -8.04 21.02 -0.49
C ALA A 157 -9.22 21.84 -1.08
N ARG A 158 -10.18 22.25 -0.24
CA ARG A 158 -11.27 23.15 -0.66
C ARG A 158 -10.77 24.54 -1.04
N LYS A 159 -9.82 25.09 -0.27
CA LYS A 159 -9.24 26.42 -0.50
C LYS A 159 -8.21 26.42 -1.63
N HIS A 160 -7.53 25.30 -1.85
CA HIS A 160 -6.48 25.11 -2.85
C HIS A 160 -6.79 23.89 -3.72
N PRO A 161 -7.84 23.93 -4.55
CA PRO A 161 -8.26 22.78 -5.33
C PRO A 161 -7.17 22.34 -6.31
N HIS A 162 -6.86 21.05 -6.31
CA HIS A 162 -5.94 20.44 -7.27
C HIS A 162 -6.60 20.27 -8.64
N SER A 163 -5.76 20.02 -9.66
CA SER A 163 -6.25 19.79 -11.02
C SER A 163 -7.11 18.53 -11.12
N MET A 164 -8.25 18.66 -11.79
CA MET A 164 -9.20 17.60 -12.09
C MET A 164 -9.53 17.67 -13.58
N GLY A 165 -9.26 16.60 -14.33
CA GLY A 165 -9.47 16.56 -15.77
C GLY A 165 -10.96 16.48 -16.13
N GLU A 166 -11.37 17.22 -17.16
CA GLU A 166 -12.76 17.24 -17.62
C GLU A 166 -13.22 15.87 -18.12
N TRP A 167 -14.46 15.53 -17.80
CA TRP A 167 -15.13 14.33 -18.31
C TRP A 167 -16.09 14.70 -19.44
N SER A 168 -15.85 14.16 -20.63
CA SER A 168 -16.80 14.23 -21.73
C SER A 168 -17.87 13.14 -21.58
N MET A 169 -19.14 13.50 -21.79
CA MET A 169 -20.23 12.52 -21.88
C MET A 169 -20.02 11.52 -23.03
N ALA A 170 -19.28 11.92 -24.07
CA ALA A 170 -18.91 11.10 -25.22
C ALA A 170 -17.61 10.30 -25.00
N SER A 171 -17.02 10.34 -23.80
CA SER A 171 -15.82 9.55 -23.49
C SER A 171 -16.09 8.07 -23.75
N ARG A 172 -15.13 7.43 -24.41
CA ARG A 172 -15.14 6.00 -24.77
C ARG A 172 -14.47 5.14 -23.71
N THR A 173 -13.90 5.76 -22.68
CA THR A 173 -13.21 5.06 -21.59
C THR A 173 -14.15 4.15 -20.82
N HIS A 174 -13.74 2.92 -20.56
CA HIS A 174 -14.51 1.95 -19.81
C HIS A 174 -13.59 0.89 -19.21
N VAL A 175 -14.06 0.24 -18.16
CA VAL A 175 -13.47 -0.98 -17.63
C VAL A 175 -13.95 -2.16 -18.45
N ALA A 176 -13.01 -3.04 -18.81
CA ALA A 176 -13.33 -4.37 -19.32
C ALA A 176 -12.87 -5.41 -18.28
N HIS A 177 -13.78 -6.31 -17.91
CA HIS A 177 -13.52 -7.40 -16.98
C HIS A 177 -14.16 -8.68 -17.50
N MET A 178 -13.69 -9.84 -17.03
CA MET A 178 -14.25 -11.14 -17.40
C MET A 178 -15.71 -11.23 -16.96
N ARG A 179 -16.51 -12.00 -17.72
CA ARG A 179 -17.95 -12.23 -17.46
C ARG A 179 -18.26 -13.65 -17.01
N HIS A 180 -17.26 -14.52 -17.05
CA HIS A 180 -17.26 -15.91 -16.59
C HIS A 180 -15.81 -16.37 -16.46
N GLY A 181 -15.57 -17.45 -15.72
CA GLY A 181 -14.26 -18.10 -15.62
C GLY A 181 -13.20 -17.33 -14.82
N ASP A 182 -13.58 -16.27 -14.11
CA ASP A 182 -12.73 -15.54 -13.16
C ASP A 182 -13.02 -15.96 -11.71
N PHE A 183 -12.29 -15.41 -10.74
CA PHE A 183 -12.45 -15.82 -9.33
C PHE A 183 -13.87 -15.57 -8.85
N TYR A 184 -14.48 -14.44 -9.22
CA TYR A 184 -15.87 -14.14 -8.89
C TYR A 184 -16.84 -15.24 -9.35
N ALA A 185 -16.71 -15.69 -10.60
CA ALA A 185 -17.63 -16.67 -11.19
C ALA A 185 -17.47 -18.07 -10.58
N GLY A 186 -16.25 -18.44 -10.17
CA GLY A 186 -15.94 -19.76 -9.62
C GLY A 186 -16.00 -19.85 -8.09
N GLU A 187 -16.20 -18.74 -7.36
CA GLU A 187 -16.10 -18.73 -5.90
C GLU A 187 -17.13 -19.64 -5.22
N LYS A 188 -16.70 -20.33 -4.16
CA LYS A 188 -17.52 -21.03 -3.17
C LYS A 188 -17.02 -20.65 -1.78
N SER A 189 -17.92 -20.54 -0.81
CA SER A 189 -17.58 -20.13 0.56
C SER A 189 -18.43 -20.84 1.59
N ILE A 190 -17.88 -21.05 2.78
CA ILE A 190 -18.57 -21.56 3.96
C ILE A 190 -18.07 -20.86 5.24
N THR A 191 -18.95 -20.77 6.24
CA THR A 191 -18.56 -20.49 7.63
C THR A 191 -18.41 -21.82 8.37
N LEU A 192 -17.31 -22.01 9.09
CA LEU A 192 -17.07 -23.22 9.88
C LEU A 192 -17.85 -23.18 11.20
N ASP A 193 -18.30 -24.35 11.66
CA ASP A 193 -19.07 -24.52 12.91
C ASP A 193 -18.23 -25.12 14.07
N ARG A 194 -16.94 -25.35 13.81
CA ARG A 194 -15.92 -25.79 14.76
C ARG A 194 -14.54 -25.51 14.17
N ALA A 195 -13.49 -25.71 14.97
CA ALA A 195 -12.12 -25.68 14.47
C ALA A 195 -11.82 -26.89 13.57
N HIS A 196 -11.05 -26.66 12.50
CA HIS A 196 -10.65 -27.68 11.54
C HIS A 196 -9.15 -27.59 11.23
N LYS A 197 -8.54 -28.72 10.90
CA LYS A 197 -7.28 -28.74 10.15
C LYS A 197 -7.57 -29.27 8.76
N VAL A 198 -7.24 -28.49 7.73
CA VAL A 198 -7.55 -28.87 6.35
C VAL A 198 -6.28 -28.99 5.52
N LYS A 199 -6.35 -29.79 4.45
CA LYS A 199 -5.37 -29.81 3.36
C LYS A 199 -5.99 -29.32 2.07
N MET A 200 -5.12 -28.81 1.20
CA MET A 200 -5.46 -28.48 -0.19
C MET A 200 -4.85 -29.53 -1.10
N GLU A 201 -5.68 -30.26 -1.83
CA GLU A 201 -5.24 -31.33 -2.73
C GLU A 201 -5.88 -31.22 -4.12
N LEU A 202 -5.17 -31.73 -5.14
CA LEU A 202 -5.65 -31.87 -6.50
C LEU A 202 -5.75 -33.36 -6.83
N VAL A 203 -6.95 -33.84 -7.12
CA VAL A 203 -7.19 -35.17 -7.66
C VAL A 203 -7.16 -35.08 -9.18
N THR A 204 -6.09 -35.53 -9.81
CA THR A 204 -5.91 -35.44 -11.26
C THR A 204 -6.87 -36.38 -12.00
N LYS A 205 -7.15 -36.10 -13.28
CA LYS A 205 -7.94 -37.02 -14.14
C LYS A 205 -7.36 -38.44 -14.23
N GLY A 206 -6.05 -38.61 -13.99
CA GLY A 206 -5.37 -39.91 -13.92
C GLY A 206 -5.57 -40.66 -12.60
N GLY A 207 -6.27 -40.08 -11.61
CA GLY A 207 -6.51 -40.65 -10.30
C GLY A 207 -5.38 -40.43 -9.28
N GLN A 208 -4.35 -39.65 -9.62
CA GLN A 208 -3.28 -39.27 -8.68
C GLN A 208 -3.75 -38.12 -7.79
N THR A 209 -3.39 -38.15 -6.50
CA THR A 209 -3.63 -37.05 -5.57
C THR A 209 -2.34 -36.28 -5.33
N LEU A 210 -2.33 -35.01 -5.69
CA LEU A 210 -1.24 -34.07 -5.44
C LEU A 210 -1.62 -33.17 -4.26
N VAL A 211 -0.86 -33.23 -3.16
CA VAL A 211 -1.08 -32.35 -2.01
C VAL A 211 -0.35 -31.03 -2.28
N LEU A 212 -1.10 -29.95 -2.46
CA LEU A 212 -0.56 -28.61 -2.73
C LEU A 212 -0.23 -27.87 -1.43
N LYS A 213 -1.07 -28.03 -0.40
CA LYS A 213 -0.82 -27.52 0.96
C LYS A 213 -1.19 -28.61 1.97
N PRO A 214 -0.23 -29.14 2.75
CA PRO A 214 -0.50 -30.28 3.63
C PRO A 214 -1.35 -29.93 4.85
N GLU A 215 -1.23 -28.70 5.38
CA GLU A 215 -2.01 -28.26 6.54
C GLU A 215 -2.29 -26.75 6.46
N VAL A 216 -3.53 -26.41 6.79
CA VAL A 216 -4.04 -25.07 7.11
C VAL A 216 -4.92 -25.22 8.35
N SER A 217 -4.55 -24.53 9.44
CA SER A 217 -5.34 -24.52 10.67
C SER A 217 -6.42 -23.44 10.60
N LEU A 218 -7.66 -23.82 10.94
CA LEU A 218 -8.84 -22.96 10.87
C LEU A 218 -9.57 -23.01 12.21
N ASP A 219 -10.03 -21.86 12.68
CA ASP A 219 -10.73 -21.74 13.95
C ASP A 219 -12.25 -21.84 13.77
N ASP A 220 -12.96 -22.08 14.88
CA ASP A 220 -14.42 -22.01 14.90
C ASP A 220 -14.93 -20.63 14.43
N GLY A 221 -15.92 -20.64 13.55
CA GLY A 221 -16.51 -19.44 12.99
C GLY A 221 -15.71 -18.75 11.90
N ASP A 222 -14.52 -19.26 11.53
CA ASP A 222 -13.78 -18.78 10.36
C ASP A 222 -14.63 -18.92 9.09
N ILE A 223 -14.51 -17.96 8.18
CA ILE A 223 -15.02 -18.06 6.82
C ILE A 223 -13.87 -18.48 5.92
N ILE A 224 -14.09 -19.51 5.11
CA ILE A 224 -13.15 -19.95 4.09
C ILE A 224 -13.78 -19.94 2.71
N ASP A 225 -12.97 -19.59 1.72
CA ASP A 225 -13.42 -19.49 0.33
C ASP A 225 -12.46 -20.24 -0.59
N SER A 226 -13.00 -20.88 -1.61
CA SER A 226 -12.26 -21.55 -2.68
C SER A 226 -12.70 -20.95 -4.01
N MET A 227 -11.74 -20.50 -4.81
CA MET A 227 -12.00 -19.83 -6.08
C MET A 227 -10.90 -20.17 -7.08
N PHE A 228 -11.22 -20.13 -8.37
CA PHE A 228 -10.23 -20.32 -9.43
C PHE A 228 -10.45 -19.33 -10.57
N MET A 229 -9.38 -19.03 -11.30
CA MET A 229 -9.43 -18.29 -12.56
C MET A 229 -9.00 -19.23 -13.68
N SER A 230 -9.90 -19.44 -14.64
CA SER A 230 -9.63 -20.25 -15.82
C SER A 230 -8.67 -19.54 -16.75
N LYS A 231 -7.55 -20.19 -17.05
CA LYS A 231 -6.56 -19.68 -18.01
C LYS A 231 -7.14 -19.56 -19.41
N LYS A 232 -7.97 -20.51 -19.84
CA LYS A 232 -8.61 -20.46 -21.16
C LYS A 232 -9.53 -19.25 -21.27
N ALA A 233 -10.44 -19.09 -20.31
CA ALA A 233 -11.35 -17.95 -20.28
C ALA A 233 -10.58 -16.61 -20.21
N LEU A 234 -9.50 -16.54 -19.44
CA LEU A 234 -8.65 -15.37 -19.35
C LEU A 234 -7.97 -15.02 -20.69
N CYS A 235 -7.37 -16.00 -21.37
CA CYS A 235 -6.70 -15.79 -22.66
C CYS A 235 -7.70 -15.41 -23.75
N GLU A 236 -8.87 -16.05 -23.79
CA GLU A 236 -9.97 -15.71 -24.70
C GLU A 236 -10.47 -14.28 -24.47
N PHE A 237 -10.69 -13.92 -23.19
CA PHE A 237 -11.04 -12.55 -22.80
C PHE A 237 -9.99 -11.55 -23.27
N TYR A 238 -8.70 -11.81 -23.05
CA TYR A 238 -7.66 -10.90 -23.50
C TYR A 238 -7.65 -10.70 -25.01
N GLU A 239 -7.74 -11.78 -25.80
CA GLU A 239 -7.78 -11.66 -27.26
C GLU A 239 -9.01 -10.85 -27.71
N GLU A 240 -10.18 -11.12 -27.13
CA GLU A 240 -11.41 -10.37 -27.41
C GLU A 240 -11.25 -8.87 -27.09
N GLN A 241 -10.71 -8.53 -25.91
CA GLN A 241 -10.57 -7.14 -25.49
C GLN A 241 -9.49 -6.37 -26.26
N ILE A 242 -8.40 -7.05 -26.63
CA ILE A 242 -7.36 -6.52 -27.50
C ILE A 242 -7.95 -6.21 -28.89
N GLU A 243 -8.70 -7.15 -29.45
CA GLU A 243 -9.34 -6.99 -30.76
C GLU A 243 -10.42 -5.89 -30.75
N ASP A 244 -11.24 -5.82 -29.69
CA ASP A 244 -12.22 -4.75 -29.55
C ASP A 244 -11.54 -3.39 -29.42
N ALA A 245 -10.49 -3.26 -28.59
CA ALA A 245 -9.73 -2.02 -28.48
C ALA A 245 -9.11 -1.61 -29.84
N TYR A 246 -8.61 -2.57 -30.62
CA TYR A 246 -8.06 -2.31 -31.95
C TYR A 246 -9.14 -1.80 -32.92
N LYS A 247 -10.25 -2.53 -33.06
CA LYS A 247 -11.37 -2.17 -33.95
C LYS A 247 -12.01 -0.84 -33.58
N THR A 248 -12.13 -0.57 -32.29
CA THR A 248 -12.73 0.66 -31.79
C THR A 248 -11.73 1.81 -31.79
N GLY A 249 -10.43 1.56 -31.83
CA GLY A 249 -9.39 2.58 -31.78
C GLY A 249 -9.27 3.28 -30.41
N VAL A 250 -9.67 2.60 -29.33
CA VAL A 250 -9.38 3.06 -27.96
C VAL A 250 -8.09 2.42 -27.48
N MET A 251 -7.30 3.17 -26.71
CA MET A 251 -6.03 2.66 -26.19
C MET A 251 -6.27 1.52 -25.18
N PHE A 252 -5.49 0.45 -25.27
CA PHE A 252 -5.52 -0.66 -24.32
C PHE A 252 -4.67 -0.33 -23.10
N SER A 253 -5.18 -0.66 -21.91
CA SER A 253 -4.41 -0.62 -20.65
C SER A 253 -4.77 -1.84 -19.79
N LEU A 254 -3.81 -2.32 -18.99
CA LEU A 254 -3.95 -3.41 -18.04
C LEU A 254 -3.71 -2.89 -16.62
N HIS A 255 -4.68 -3.15 -15.75
CA HIS A 255 -4.69 -2.71 -14.36
C HIS A 255 -4.83 -3.90 -13.43
N VAL A 256 -3.71 -4.35 -12.88
CA VAL A 256 -3.62 -5.47 -11.93
C VAL A 256 -2.79 -5.07 -10.71
N LYS A 257 -2.61 -5.98 -9.75
CA LYS A 257 -1.88 -5.74 -8.50
C LYS A 257 -0.76 -6.76 -8.28
N ALA A 258 0.21 -6.82 -9.20
CA ALA A 258 1.18 -7.92 -9.25
C ALA A 258 2.19 -7.96 -8.09
N THR A 259 2.48 -6.81 -7.47
CA THR A 259 3.39 -6.73 -6.32
C THR A 259 2.81 -7.34 -5.05
N MET A 260 1.52 -7.10 -4.79
CA MET A 260 0.83 -7.63 -3.61
C MET A 260 0.36 -9.06 -3.87
N MET A 261 -0.29 -9.31 -5.02
CA MET A 261 -0.76 -10.66 -5.39
C MET A 261 0.36 -11.46 -6.06
N LYS A 262 1.42 -11.73 -5.29
CA LYS A 262 2.74 -12.22 -5.75
C LYS A 262 2.71 -13.50 -6.59
N VAL A 263 1.67 -14.33 -6.46
CA VAL A 263 1.52 -15.58 -7.23
C VAL A 263 0.57 -15.37 -8.41
N SER A 264 -0.68 -14.96 -8.16
CA SER A 264 -1.72 -14.94 -9.20
C SER A 264 -1.49 -13.87 -10.25
N HIS A 265 -1.26 -12.61 -9.86
CA HIS A 265 -1.28 -11.50 -10.80
C HIS A 265 -0.09 -11.44 -11.76
N PRO A 266 1.14 -11.89 -11.41
CA PRO A 266 2.20 -12.09 -12.39
C PRO A 266 1.82 -13.07 -13.51
N ILE A 267 1.09 -14.16 -13.20
CA ILE A 267 0.59 -15.11 -14.21
C ILE A 267 -0.45 -14.42 -15.10
N VAL A 268 -1.42 -13.73 -14.49
CA VAL A 268 -2.45 -12.95 -15.21
C VAL A 268 -1.84 -11.92 -16.15
N PHE A 269 -0.78 -11.24 -15.69
CA PHE A 269 -0.03 -10.26 -16.47
C PHE A 269 0.74 -10.92 -17.62
N GLY A 270 1.47 -12.00 -17.35
CA GLY A 270 2.24 -12.71 -18.38
C GLY A 270 1.36 -13.25 -19.51
N HIS A 271 0.14 -13.70 -19.20
CA HIS A 271 -0.84 -14.05 -20.22
C HIS A 271 -1.25 -12.87 -21.10
N ALA A 272 -1.45 -11.67 -20.54
CA ALA A 272 -1.72 -10.48 -21.35
C ALA A 272 -0.58 -10.16 -22.33
N VAL A 273 0.67 -10.22 -21.86
CA VAL A 273 1.87 -9.98 -22.68
C VAL A 273 1.98 -11.00 -23.81
N LYS A 274 1.85 -12.30 -23.50
CA LYS A 274 1.91 -13.37 -24.50
C LYS A 274 0.77 -13.26 -25.53
N THR A 275 -0.43 -12.90 -25.11
CA THR A 275 -1.57 -12.71 -26.03
C THR A 275 -1.37 -11.49 -26.93
N PHE A 276 -0.88 -10.37 -26.39
CA PHE A 276 -0.62 -9.16 -27.18
C PHE A 276 0.46 -9.40 -28.24
N TYR A 277 1.61 -9.95 -27.84
CA TYR A 277 2.77 -10.22 -28.72
C TYR A 277 2.78 -11.64 -29.30
N ARG A 278 1.60 -12.26 -29.46
CA ARG A 278 1.48 -13.68 -29.83
C ARG A 278 2.29 -14.06 -31.06
N ASP A 279 2.35 -13.20 -32.08
CA ASP A 279 3.03 -13.50 -33.33
C ASP A 279 4.57 -13.56 -33.14
N ALA A 280 5.13 -12.66 -32.33
CA ALA A 280 6.56 -12.71 -31.96
C ALA A 280 6.87 -13.94 -31.10
N PHE A 281 6.01 -14.26 -30.12
CA PHE A 281 6.17 -15.47 -29.30
C PHE A 281 6.07 -16.74 -30.16
N ALA A 282 5.10 -16.84 -31.07
CA ALA A 282 4.95 -18.00 -31.94
C ALA A 282 6.19 -18.25 -32.82
N LYS A 283 6.85 -17.18 -33.28
CA LYS A 283 8.08 -17.27 -34.09
C LYS A 283 9.32 -17.62 -33.25
N HIS A 284 9.44 -17.06 -32.04
CA HIS A 284 10.67 -17.10 -31.24
C HIS A 284 10.60 -17.98 -29.99
N GLN A 285 9.50 -18.70 -29.74
CA GLN A 285 9.24 -19.43 -28.48
C GLN A 285 10.41 -20.32 -28.05
N LYS A 286 10.97 -21.11 -28.97
CA LYS A 286 12.07 -22.02 -28.66
C LYS A 286 13.29 -21.27 -28.10
N LEU A 287 13.64 -20.14 -28.71
CA LEU A 287 14.74 -19.30 -28.25
C LEU A 287 14.43 -18.64 -26.91
N PHE A 288 13.19 -18.17 -26.73
CA PHE A 288 12.74 -17.62 -25.44
C PHE A 288 12.81 -18.65 -24.31
N ASP A 289 12.46 -19.90 -24.57
CA ASP A 289 12.60 -21.00 -23.60
C ASP A 289 14.07 -21.29 -23.28
N GLU A 290 14.96 -21.32 -24.29
CA GLU A 290 16.40 -21.52 -24.12
C GLU A 290 17.07 -20.40 -23.30
N LEU A 291 16.62 -19.15 -23.49
CA LEU A 291 17.09 -17.99 -22.72
C LEU A 291 16.45 -17.87 -21.32
N GLY A 292 15.40 -18.66 -21.05
CA GLY A 292 14.62 -18.59 -19.82
C GLY A 292 13.88 -17.26 -19.67
N VAL A 293 13.28 -16.75 -20.76
CA VAL A 293 12.43 -15.55 -20.74
C VAL A 293 11.15 -15.83 -19.94
N ASN A 294 10.86 -14.98 -18.96
CA ASN A 294 9.65 -15.06 -18.17
C ASN A 294 8.91 -13.71 -18.14
N VAL A 295 7.97 -13.54 -19.07
CA VAL A 295 7.16 -12.31 -19.15
C VAL A 295 6.14 -12.13 -18.03
N ASN A 296 6.00 -13.08 -17.10
CA ASN A 296 5.33 -12.79 -15.83
C ASN A 296 6.06 -11.67 -15.07
N ASN A 297 7.35 -11.46 -15.36
CA ASN A 297 8.19 -10.37 -14.85
C ASN A 297 8.19 -9.12 -15.74
N GLY A 298 7.42 -9.07 -16.83
CA GLY A 298 7.43 -7.93 -17.77
C GLY A 298 8.21 -8.17 -19.06
N LEU A 299 7.98 -7.29 -20.05
CA LEU A 299 8.83 -7.21 -21.25
C LEU A 299 10.27 -6.81 -20.91
N SER A 300 10.51 -6.15 -19.78
CA SER A 300 11.87 -5.85 -19.31
C SER A 300 12.71 -7.11 -19.13
N ASP A 301 12.09 -8.22 -18.70
CA ASP A 301 12.76 -9.52 -18.60
C ASP A 301 13.21 -10.00 -19.99
N LEU A 302 12.29 -10.02 -20.96
CA LEU A 302 12.59 -10.38 -22.34
C LEU A 302 13.74 -9.52 -22.90
N TYR A 303 13.63 -8.18 -22.80
CA TYR A 303 14.66 -7.27 -23.28
C TYR A 303 16.03 -7.56 -22.65
N SER A 304 16.08 -7.80 -21.33
CA SER A 304 17.34 -8.11 -20.65
C SER A 304 17.98 -9.42 -21.11
N LYS A 305 17.19 -10.43 -21.49
CA LYS A 305 17.68 -11.75 -21.91
C LYS A 305 18.23 -11.73 -23.32
N ILE A 306 17.59 -10.97 -24.22
CA ILE A 306 18.01 -10.90 -25.63
C ILE A 306 19.26 -10.04 -25.85
N GLU A 307 19.67 -9.20 -24.89
CA GLU A 307 20.95 -8.45 -24.92
C GLU A 307 22.18 -9.35 -25.05
N THR A 308 22.06 -10.63 -24.67
CA THR A 308 23.13 -11.62 -24.81
C THR A 308 23.27 -12.22 -26.22
N LEU A 309 22.32 -11.92 -27.11
CA LEU A 309 22.28 -12.46 -28.47
C LEU A 309 23.11 -11.63 -29.46
N PRO A 310 23.48 -12.21 -30.62
CA PRO A 310 24.03 -11.43 -31.73
C PRO A 310 23.05 -10.35 -32.19
N ALA A 311 23.57 -9.16 -32.54
CA ALA A 311 22.77 -8.00 -32.95
C ALA A 311 21.70 -8.31 -34.01
N SER A 312 22.00 -9.16 -35.00
CA SER A 312 21.03 -9.53 -36.04
C SER A 312 19.80 -10.27 -35.50
N GLN A 313 19.97 -11.14 -34.50
CA GLN A 313 18.85 -11.86 -33.87
C GLN A 313 18.12 -10.98 -32.87
N HIS A 314 18.87 -10.18 -32.12
CA HIS A 314 18.32 -9.16 -31.23
C HIS A 314 17.37 -8.22 -32.01
N ASP A 315 17.85 -7.62 -33.10
CA ASP A 315 17.10 -6.64 -33.88
C ASP A 315 15.90 -7.28 -34.59
N GLU A 316 16.01 -8.54 -35.04
CA GLU A 316 14.88 -9.29 -35.59
C GLU A 316 13.75 -9.44 -34.56
N ILE A 317 14.08 -9.78 -33.31
CA ILE A 317 13.09 -9.92 -32.23
C ILE A 317 12.44 -8.56 -31.93
N ILE A 318 13.23 -7.49 -31.84
CA ILE A 318 12.71 -6.13 -31.60
C ILE A 318 11.77 -5.70 -32.73
N ASP A 319 12.14 -5.92 -33.99
CA ASP A 319 11.31 -5.61 -35.15
C ASP A 319 10.01 -6.42 -35.17
N ASP A 320 10.05 -7.71 -34.81
CA ASP A 320 8.85 -8.54 -34.73
C ASP A 320 7.92 -8.13 -33.59
N LEU A 321 8.46 -7.68 -32.44
CA LEU A 321 7.68 -7.08 -31.36
C LEU A 321 7.02 -5.77 -31.82
N HIS A 322 7.74 -4.92 -32.54
CA HIS A 322 7.18 -3.71 -33.14
C HIS A 322 6.08 -4.03 -34.16
N ARG A 323 6.27 -5.06 -34.99
CA ARG A 323 5.28 -5.47 -36.00
C ARG A 323 3.96 -5.95 -35.39
N CYS A 324 3.99 -6.50 -34.18
CA CYS A 324 2.76 -6.82 -33.45
C CYS A 324 1.86 -5.59 -33.26
N HIS A 325 2.43 -4.40 -33.06
CA HIS A 325 1.66 -3.16 -32.90
C HIS A 325 0.90 -2.72 -34.16
N GLU A 326 1.20 -3.25 -35.35
CA GLU A 326 0.45 -2.95 -36.59
C GLU A 326 -0.98 -3.50 -36.55
N HIS A 327 -1.18 -4.62 -35.86
CA HIS A 327 -2.45 -5.36 -35.80
C HIS A 327 -3.00 -5.48 -34.37
N ARG A 328 -2.48 -4.67 -33.46
CA ARG A 328 -2.85 -4.61 -32.04
C ARG A 328 -3.18 -3.16 -31.67
N PRO A 329 -4.01 -2.92 -30.64
CA PRO A 329 -4.35 -1.56 -30.24
C PRO A 329 -3.11 -0.82 -29.73
N GLU A 330 -3.16 0.52 -29.79
CA GLU A 330 -2.20 1.34 -29.05
C GLU A 330 -2.24 0.95 -27.56
N LEU A 331 -1.06 0.88 -26.94
CA LEU A 331 -0.90 0.49 -25.54
C LEU A 331 -0.60 1.72 -24.68
N ALA A 332 -1.15 1.76 -23.47
CA ALA A 332 -0.83 2.80 -22.51
C ALA A 332 0.66 2.82 -22.15
N MET A 333 1.17 4.01 -21.88
CA MET A 333 2.57 4.26 -21.56
C MET A 333 2.75 4.67 -20.10
N VAL A 334 3.79 4.11 -19.49
CA VAL A 334 4.30 4.56 -18.18
C VAL A 334 5.21 5.76 -18.38
N ASP A 335 6.07 5.71 -19.41
CA ASP A 335 6.93 6.80 -19.85
C ASP A 335 7.08 6.74 -21.38
N SER A 336 6.33 7.58 -22.08
CA SER A 336 6.32 7.61 -23.55
C SER A 336 7.65 8.10 -24.14
N ALA A 337 8.36 8.99 -23.44
CA ALA A 337 9.64 9.52 -23.92
C ALA A 337 10.76 8.46 -23.89
N ARG A 338 10.61 7.44 -23.04
CA ARG A 338 11.54 6.32 -22.90
C ARG A 338 11.02 5.00 -23.51
N GLY A 339 9.85 5.01 -24.13
CA GLY A 339 9.23 3.79 -24.68
C GLY A 339 8.79 2.77 -23.62
N ILE A 340 8.62 3.18 -22.36
CA ILE A 340 8.21 2.29 -21.27
C ILE A 340 6.68 2.13 -21.33
N THR A 341 6.22 0.96 -21.76
CA THR A 341 4.80 0.63 -21.91
C THR A 341 4.21 0.07 -20.62
N ASN A 342 2.88 -0.06 -20.58
CA ASN A 342 2.15 -0.76 -19.51
C ASN A 342 2.59 -2.22 -19.33
N PHE A 343 3.19 -2.85 -20.35
CA PHE A 343 3.71 -4.22 -20.29
C PHE A 343 5.20 -4.31 -19.93
N HIS A 344 5.86 -3.18 -19.67
CA HIS A 344 7.29 -3.17 -19.36
C HIS A 344 7.60 -3.93 -18.08
N SER A 345 6.91 -3.60 -16.98
CA SER A 345 7.00 -4.32 -15.70
C SER A 345 5.62 -4.45 -15.04
N PRO A 346 5.31 -5.61 -14.41
CA PRO A 346 4.02 -5.86 -13.77
C PRO A 346 3.77 -4.99 -12.52
N SER A 347 4.81 -4.32 -12.00
CA SER A 347 4.70 -3.41 -10.85
C SER A 347 4.49 -1.94 -11.23
N ASP A 348 4.60 -1.58 -12.51
CA ASP A 348 4.58 -0.16 -12.91
C ASP A 348 3.16 0.44 -12.88
N VAL A 349 2.15 -0.35 -13.25
CA VAL A 349 0.74 0.06 -13.30
C VAL A 349 -0.07 -0.78 -12.31
N ILE A 350 -0.22 -0.26 -11.10
CA ILE A 350 -0.93 -0.92 -10.00
C ILE A 350 -2.36 -0.39 -9.94
N VAL A 351 -3.36 -1.28 -9.99
CA VAL A 351 -4.78 -0.96 -10.16
C VAL A 351 -5.34 0.09 -9.19
N ASP A 352 -5.01 0.01 -7.92
CA ASP A 352 -5.47 0.91 -6.85
C ASP A 352 -5.01 2.35 -7.05
N ALA A 353 -3.78 2.58 -7.54
CA ALA A 353 -3.27 3.91 -7.85
C ALA A 353 -3.57 4.37 -9.28
N SER A 354 -3.48 3.46 -10.25
CA SER A 354 -3.61 3.76 -11.68
C SER A 354 -5.05 4.05 -12.10
N MET A 355 -6.05 3.36 -11.54
CA MET A 355 -7.45 3.60 -11.86
C MET A 355 -7.91 5.00 -11.38
N PRO A 356 -7.65 5.43 -10.13
CA PRO A 356 -7.94 6.79 -9.70
C PRO A 356 -7.18 7.86 -10.49
N ALA A 357 -5.90 7.63 -10.83
CA ALA A 357 -5.13 8.56 -11.65
C ALA A 357 -5.78 8.75 -13.04
N MET A 358 -6.20 7.66 -13.69
CA MET A 358 -6.91 7.69 -14.96
C MET A 358 -8.27 8.39 -14.84
N ILE A 359 -9.05 8.11 -13.79
CA ILE A 359 -10.36 8.75 -13.54
C ILE A 359 -10.21 10.25 -13.27
N ARG A 360 -9.22 10.64 -12.46
CA ARG A 360 -8.88 12.04 -12.18
C ARG A 360 -8.46 12.79 -13.45
N ALA A 361 -7.74 12.13 -14.36
CA ALA A 361 -7.30 12.70 -15.63
C ALA A 361 -8.43 12.83 -16.69
N GLY A 362 -9.70 12.71 -16.30
CA GLY A 362 -10.84 12.78 -17.23
C GLY A 362 -11.08 11.47 -17.98
N GLY A 363 -10.68 10.33 -17.39
CA GLY A 363 -10.80 9.02 -18.01
C GLY A 363 -9.70 8.75 -19.03
N LYS A 364 -8.48 9.23 -18.82
CA LYS A 364 -7.41 9.20 -19.84
C LYS A 364 -6.09 8.69 -19.30
N MET A 365 -5.30 8.10 -20.18
CA MET A 365 -3.91 7.70 -19.94
C MET A 365 -3.01 8.16 -21.08
N TYR A 366 -1.70 8.18 -20.87
CA TYR A 366 -0.74 8.58 -21.89
C TYR A 366 -0.54 7.49 -22.94
N GLY A 367 -0.61 7.86 -24.22
CA GLY A 367 -0.27 7.01 -25.36
C GLY A 367 1.19 7.16 -25.80
N ALA A 368 1.53 6.45 -26.88
CA ALA A 368 2.90 6.43 -27.43
C ALA A 368 3.34 7.82 -27.92
N ASP A 369 2.40 8.67 -28.34
CA ASP A 369 2.64 10.05 -28.77
C ASP A 369 2.78 11.06 -27.61
N GLY A 370 2.76 10.57 -26.36
CA GLY A 370 2.86 11.40 -25.16
C GLY A 370 1.61 12.21 -24.84
N LYS A 371 0.46 11.91 -25.46
CA LYS A 371 -0.82 12.61 -25.22
C LYS A 371 -1.80 11.75 -24.45
N LEU A 372 -2.70 12.41 -23.72
CA LEU A 372 -3.79 11.77 -22.99
C LEU A 372 -4.90 11.30 -23.93
N LYS A 373 -5.28 10.02 -23.84
CA LYS A 373 -6.28 9.36 -24.69
C LYS A 373 -7.28 8.56 -23.85
N ASP A 374 -8.49 8.40 -24.38
CA ASP A 374 -9.48 7.47 -23.81
C ASP A 374 -8.95 6.03 -23.87
N THR A 375 -9.29 5.22 -22.87
CA THR A 375 -8.72 3.89 -22.70
C THR A 375 -9.75 2.83 -22.33
N LYS A 376 -9.55 1.61 -22.84
CA LYS A 376 -10.13 0.40 -22.27
C LYS A 376 -9.23 -0.06 -21.11
N ALA A 377 -9.66 0.19 -19.89
CA ALA A 377 -9.00 -0.23 -18.67
C ALA A 377 -9.33 -1.69 -18.38
N VAL A 378 -8.43 -2.60 -18.72
CA VAL A 378 -8.63 -4.03 -18.53
C VAL A 378 -8.29 -4.42 -17.10
N ASN A 379 -9.32 -4.88 -16.38
CA ASN A 379 -9.23 -5.45 -15.04
C ASN A 379 -9.85 -6.85 -15.13
N PRO A 380 -9.07 -7.90 -15.45
CA PRO A 380 -9.63 -9.21 -15.79
C PRO A 380 -10.56 -9.76 -14.71
N GLU A 381 -10.15 -9.66 -13.44
CA GLU A 381 -10.95 -10.08 -12.30
C GLU A 381 -12.15 -9.15 -12.07
N SER A 382 -13.35 -9.71 -12.10
CA SER A 382 -14.58 -8.93 -11.99
C SER A 382 -14.94 -8.53 -10.57
N THR A 383 -14.46 -9.26 -9.55
CA THR A 383 -14.84 -9.09 -8.14
C THR A 383 -14.85 -7.62 -7.70
N PHE A 384 -13.78 -6.87 -7.99
CA PHE A 384 -13.62 -5.48 -7.53
C PHE A 384 -13.52 -4.45 -8.66
N SER A 385 -13.64 -4.86 -9.92
CA SER A 385 -13.49 -3.94 -11.06
C SER A 385 -14.78 -3.19 -11.41
N ARG A 386 -15.93 -3.75 -11.03
CA ARG A 386 -17.26 -3.18 -11.30
C ARG A 386 -17.47 -1.82 -10.65
N ILE A 387 -16.87 -1.56 -9.49
CA ILE A 387 -16.93 -0.24 -8.83
C ILE A 387 -16.29 0.87 -9.67
N TYR A 388 -15.21 0.56 -10.39
CA TYR A 388 -14.55 1.52 -11.27
C TYR A 388 -15.39 1.85 -12.50
N GLN A 389 -16.08 0.86 -13.07
CA GLN A 389 -17.02 1.12 -14.15
C GLN A 389 -18.16 2.04 -13.69
N GLU A 390 -18.65 1.85 -12.46
CA GLU A 390 -19.74 2.65 -11.91
C GLU A 390 -19.37 4.13 -11.75
N ILE A 391 -18.17 4.41 -11.21
CA ILE A 391 -17.67 5.80 -11.10
C ILE A 391 -17.35 6.41 -12.47
N ILE A 392 -16.82 5.64 -13.43
CA ILE A 392 -16.62 6.12 -14.81
C ILE A 392 -17.95 6.55 -15.43
N ASN A 393 -18.98 5.71 -15.31
CA ASN A 393 -20.33 6.06 -15.80
C ASN A 393 -20.89 7.29 -15.08
N PHE A 394 -20.65 7.39 -13.77
CA PHE A 394 -21.06 8.55 -12.98
C PHE A 394 -20.40 9.84 -13.49
N CYS A 395 -19.09 9.85 -13.71
CA CYS A 395 -18.36 11.02 -14.19
C CYS A 395 -18.73 11.40 -15.63
N LYS A 396 -18.95 10.42 -16.52
CA LYS A 396 -19.48 10.69 -17.87
C LYS A 396 -20.85 11.39 -17.81
N THR A 397 -21.67 11.07 -16.82
CA THR A 397 -23.04 11.63 -16.71
C THR A 397 -23.06 12.99 -16.03
N ASN A 398 -22.28 13.16 -14.96
CA ASN A 398 -22.37 14.33 -14.07
C ASN A 398 -21.19 15.30 -14.22
N GLY A 399 -20.22 15.00 -15.08
CA GLY A 399 -18.94 15.68 -15.12
C GLY A 399 -17.99 15.20 -14.01
N GLN A 400 -16.84 15.85 -13.92
CA GLN A 400 -15.82 15.54 -12.91
C GLN A 400 -16.26 16.01 -11.51
N PHE A 401 -15.70 15.38 -10.46
CA PHE A 401 -15.88 15.86 -9.08
C PHE A 401 -15.24 17.22 -8.85
N ASP A 402 -15.81 17.99 -7.93
CA ASP A 402 -15.32 19.31 -7.51
C ASP A 402 -14.77 19.24 -6.07
N PRO A 403 -13.44 19.30 -5.87
CA PRO A 403 -12.81 19.28 -4.55
C PRO A 403 -13.28 20.37 -3.60
N THR A 404 -13.80 21.49 -4.11
CA THR A 404 -14.25 22.63 -3.29
C THR A 404 -15.58 22.37 -2.58
N THR A 405 -16.42 21.50 -3.14
CA THR A 405 -17.78 21.23 -2.64
C THR A 405 -18.04 19.78 -2.28
N MET A 406 -17.27 18.84 -2.80
CA MET A 406 -17.51 17.41 -2.56
C MET A 406 -17.36 17.03 -1.08
N GLY A 407 -18.16 16.06 -0.66
CA GLY A 407 -18.04 15.43 0.66
C GLY A 407 -16.76 14.60 0.79
N THR A 408 -16.75 13.68 1.76
CA THR A 408 -15.66 12.72 1.97
C THR A 408 -16.14 11.28 2.14
N VAL A 409 -15.29 10.33 1.77
CA VAL A 409 -15.55 8.89 1.93
C VAL A 409 -14.47 8.22 2.79
N PRO A 410 -14.62 8.25 4.14
CA PRO A 410 -13.80 7.44 5.03
C PRO A 410 -13.98 5.95 4.78
N ASN A 411 -12.99 5.15 5.17
CA ASN A 411 -13.06 3.69 5.08
C ASN A 411 -12.81 3.02 6.43
N VAL A 412 -13.65 2.03 6.74
CA VAL A 412 -13.44 1.06 7.82
C VAL A 412 -13.16 -0.30 7.18
N GLY A 413 -11.91 -0.71 7.18
CA GLY A 413 -11.43 -1.86 6.41
C GLY A 413 -11.14 -3.09 7.25
N LEU A 414 -11.73 -4.22 6.89
CA LEU A 414 -11.40 -5.54 7.46
C LEU A 414 -10.02 -5.96 6.96
N MET A 415 -9.04 -6.12 7.85
CA MET A 415 -7.68 -6.50 7.45
C MET A 415 -6.89 -7.29 8.50
N ALA A 416 -7.36 -7.32 9.76
CA ALA A 416 -6.63 -7.95 10.84
C ALA A 416 -6.34 -9.43 10.55
N GLN A 417 -5.17 -9.92 10.98
CA GLN A 417 -4.77 -11.33 10.84
C GLN A 417 -4.78 -11.82 9.38
N GLN A 418 -4.31 -10.99 8.45
CA GLN A 418 -4.19 -11.33 7.03
C GLN A 418 -5.54 -11.70 6.37
N ALA A 419 -6.61 -10.98 6.73
CA ALA A 419 -7.94 -11.26 6.22
C ALA A 419 -8.02 -11.33 4.68
N GLU A 420 -8.79 -12.30 4.20
CA GLU A 420 -9.21 -12.48 2.79
C GLU A 420 -8.02 -12.77 1.85
N GLU A 421 -7.90 -12.06 0.72
CA GLU A 421 -6.88 -12.32 -0.30
C GLU A 421 -5.44 -12.03 0.17
N TYR A 422 -5.25 -11.16 1.17
CA TYR A 422 -3.91 -10.81 1.67
C TYR A 422 -3.24 -11.97 2.42
N GLY A 423 -4.04 -12.91 2.96
CA GLY A 423 -3.56 -14.12 3.59
C GLY A 423 -3.44 -15.30 2.64
N SER A 424 -3.70 -15.16 1.35
CA SER A 424 -3.85 -16.30 0.43
C SER A 424 -2.58 -16.74 -0.28
N HIS A 425 -1.45 -16.03 -0.10
CA HIS A 425 -0.26 -16.22 -0.95
C HIS A 425 0.29 -17.65 -0.91
N ASP A 426 0.36 -18.25 0.28
CA ASP A 426 0.79 -19.64 0.51
C ASP A 426 -0.31 -20.67 0.18
N LYS A 427 -1.48 -20.20 -0.25
CA LYS A 427 -2.67 -20.96 -0.61
C LYS A 427 -3.15 -20.62 -2.03
N THR A 428 -2.24 -20.15 -2.87
CA THR A 428 -2.49 -19.83 -4.28
C THR A 428 -1.56 -20.66 -5.15
N PHE A 429 -2.11 -21.39 -6.12
CA PHE A 429 -1.37 -22.34 -6.94
C PHE A 429 -1.74 -22.19 -8.41
N GLU A 430 -0.75 -22.25 -9.28
CA GLU A 430 -0.98 -22.58 -10.70
C GLU A 430 -1.21 -24.09 -10.77
N VAL A 431 -2.35 -24.49 -11.32
CA VAL A 431 -2.79 -25.88 -11.37
C VAL A 431 -1.90 -26.65 -12.35
N PRO A 432 -1.18 -27.69 -11.93
CA PRO A 432 -0.21 -28.38 -12.80
C PRO A 432 -0.87 -29.23 -13.88
N GLU A 433 -2.03 -29.83 -13.56
CA GLU A 433 -2.74 -30.79 -14.40
C GLU A 433 -4.25 -30.68 -14.18
N ASP A 434 -5.04 -31.05 -15.18
CA ASP A 434 -6.50 -31.12 -15.06
C ASP A 434 -6.95 -32.05 -13.92
N GLY A 435 -7.96 -31.61 -13.18
CA GLY A 435 -8.50 -32.40 -12.08
C GLY A 435 -9.53 -31.67 -11.24
N VAL A 436 -9.69 -32.17 -10.01
CA VAL A 436 -10.58 -31.61 -9.00
C VAL A 436 -9.75 -31.12 -7.82
N ALA A 437 -9.78 -29.81 -7.57
CA ALA A 437 -9.11 -29.18 -6.45
C ALA A 437 -10.03 -29.15 -5.22
N ASN A 438 -9.63 -29.82 -4.15
CA ASN A 438 -10.41 -30.00 -2.93
C ASN A 438 -9.74 -29.36 -1.71
N ILE A 439 -10.56 -28.79 -0.84
CA ILE A 439 -10.22 -28.48 0.54
C ILE A 439 -10.83 -29.59 1.39
N VAL A 440 -9.98 -30.37 2.05
CA VAL A 440 -10.37 -31.59 2.75
C VAL A 440 -10.00 -31.49 4.22
N ASP A 441 -10.94 -31.78 5.10
CA ASP A 441 -10.69 -31.93 6.53
C ASP A 441 -9.75 -33.13 6.78
N LEU A 442 -8.66 -32.90 7.52
CA LEU A 442 -7.61 -33.90 7.73
C LEU A 442 -8.07 -35.05 8.64
N ASP A 443 -8.96 -34.79 9.59
CA ASP A 443 -9.35 -35.77 10.61
C ASP A 443 -10.47 -36.70 10.10
N THR A 444 -11.38 -36.16 9.30
CA THR A 444 -12.57 -36.87 8.82
C THR A 444 -12.48 -37.32 7.36
N GLY A 445 -11.61 -36.68 6.57
CA GLY A 445 -11.56 -36.86 5.11
C GLY A 445 -12.74 -36.21 4.37
N GLU A 446 -13.55 -35.38 5.04
CA GLU A 446 -14.66 -34.66 4.43
C GLU A 446 -14.16 -33.59 3.46
N VAL A 447 -14.70 -33.58 2.23
CA VAL A 447 -14.45 -32.50 1.27
C VAL A 447 -15.35 -31.33 1.60
N LEU A 448 -14.78 -30.25 2.12
CA LEU A 448 -15.52 -29.05 2.51
C LEU A 448 -15.86 -28.17 1.30
N LEU A 449 -14.88 -27.95 0.41
CA LEU A 449 -15.02 -27.16 -0.81
C LEU A 449 -14.30 -27.87 -1.96
N THR A 450 -14.88 -27.79 -3.17
CA THR A 450 -14.38 -28.49 -4.36
C THR A 450 -14.48 -27.61 -5.61
N GLN A 451 -13.50 -27.69 -6.51
CA GLN A 451 -13.46 -26.94 -7.77
C GLN A 451 -12.97 -27.84 -8.92
N ASP A 452 -13.65 -27.80 -10.06
CA ASP A 452 -13.15 -28.38 -11.30
C ASP A 452 -12.14 -27.41 -11.92
N VAL A 453 -10.91 -27.87 -12.16
CA VAL A 453 -9.81 -27.03 -12.64
C VAL A 453 -9.07 -27.67 -13.80
N GLU A 454 -8.49 -26.84 -14.66
CA GLU A 454 -7.66 -27.26 -15.79
C GLU A 454 -6.19 -26.83 -15.60
N ALA A 455 -5.28 -27.47 -16.33
CA ALA A 455 -3.86 -27.15 -16.29
C ALA A 455 -3.58 -25.67 -16.65
N GLY A 456 -2.88 -24.97 -15.76
CA GLY A 456 -2.55 -23.55 -15.85
C GLY A 456 -3.60 -22.62 -15.27
N ASP A 457 -4.73 -23.13 -14.78
CA ASP A 457 -5.67 -22.31 -13.99
C ASP A 457 -5.01 -21.85 -12.70
N ILE A 458 -5.48 -20.73 -12.14
CA ILE A 458 -5.00 -20.24 -10.85
C ILE A 458 -6.04 -20.60 -9.81
N TRP A 459 -5.72 -21.49 -8.87
CA TRP A 459 -6.59 -21.85 -7.75
C TRP A 459 -6.13 -21.17 -6.46
N ARG A 460 -7.09 -20.66 -5.67
CA ARG A 460 -6.84 -19.91 -4.45
C ARG A 460 -7.82 -20.27 -3.34
N MET A 461 -7.29 -20.36 -2.12
CA MET A 461 -8.08 -20.37 -0.88
C MET A 461 -7.83 -19.11 -0.05
N CYS A 462 -8.91 -18.48 0.41
CA CYS A 462 -8.89 -17.33 1.33
C CYS A 462 -9.47 -17.72 2.69
N VAL A 463 -9.07 -16.98 3.73
CA VAL A 463 -9.57 -17.16 5.11
C VAL A 463 -9.83 -15.79 5.71
N VAL A 464 -10.93 -15.66 6.46
CA VAL A 464 -11.14 -14.53 7.36
C VAL A 464 -11.69 -15.02 8.69
N LYS A 465 -11.07 -14.56 9.78
CA LYS A 465 -11.35 -15.04 11.13
C LYS A 465 -12.51 -14.29 11.77
N ASP A 466 -13.23 -14.96 12.67
CA ASP A 466 -14.41 -14.38 13.32
C ASP A 466 -14.10 -13.16 14.19
N ALA A 467 -13.01 -13.21 14.96
CA ALA A 467 -12.61 -12.12 15.85
C ALA A 467 -12.30 -10.82 15.07
N PRO A 468 -11.50 -10.83 13.98
CA PRO A 468 -11.39 -9.70 13.05
C PRO A 468 -12.72 -9.14 12.54
N ILE A 469 -13.69 -10.00 12.20
CA ILE A 469 -15.00 -9.54 11.69
C ILE A 469 -15.78 -8.80 12.80
N ARG A 470 -15.78 -9.32 14.03
CA ARG A 470 -16.42 -8.67 15.18
C ARG A 470 -15.82 -7.30 15.46
N ASP A 471 -14.49 -7.22 15.48
CA ASP A 471 -13.79 -5.96 15.69
C ASP A 471 -14.08 -4.96 14.56
N TRP A 472 -14.13 -5.42 13.31
CA TRP A 472 -14.45 -4.59 12.15
C TRP A 472 -15.88 -4.00 12.25
N VAL A 473 -16.87 -4.80 12.64
CA VAL A 473 -18.24 -4.32 12.87
C VAL A 473 -18.29 -3.31 14.02
N LYS A 474 -17.59 -3.58 15.13
CA LYS A 474 -17.48 -2.66 16.27
C LYS A 474 -16.86 -1.33 15.84
N LEU A 475 -15.79 -1.36 15.05
CA LEU A 475 -15.11 -0.17 14.54
C LEU A 475 -16.04 0.64 13.63
N ALA A 476 -16.80 -0.02 12.75
CA ALA A 476 -17.76 0.64 11.88
C ALA A 476 -18.85 1.40 12.67
N VAL A 477 -19.44 0.75 13.68
CA VAL A 477 -20.43 1.40 14.57
C VAL A 477 -19.81 2.55 15.36
N THR A 478 -18.59 2.37 15.87
CA THR A 478 -17.86 3.40 16.62
C THR A 478 -17.61 4.63 15.75
N ARG A 479 -17.14 4.44 14.51
CA ARG A 479 -16.91 5.54 13.57
C ARG A 479 -18.21 6.24 13.18
N ALA A 480 -19.29 5.51 12.92
CA ALA A 480 -20.62 6.09 12.66
C ALA A 480 -21.07 6.99 13.81
N ARG A 481 -20.94 6.52 15.05
CA ARG A 481 -21.34 7.26 16.25
C ARG A 481 -20.49 8.52 16.44
N ASN A 482 -19.18 8.41 16.27
CA ASN A 482 -18.25 9.52 16.49
C ASN A 482 -18.36 10.61 15.42
N SER A 483 -18.67 10.25 14.17
CA SER A 483 -18.75 11.21 13.06
C SER A 483 -20.18 11.68 12.75
N GLY A 484 -21.21 10.93 13.14
CA GLY A 484 -22.59 11.16 12.70
C GLY A 484 -22.83 10.83 11.22
N MET A 485 -21.88 10.20 10.53
CA MET A 485 -22.00 9.82 9.12
C MET A 485 -22.73 8.48 8.96
N PRO A 486 -23.47 8.28 7.85
CA PRO A 486 -23.99 6.96 7.53
C PRO A 486 -22.86 5.99 7.17
N VAL A 487 -23.04 4.72 7.53
CA VAL A 487 -22.14 3.61 7.15
C VAL A 487 -22.81 2.73 6.11
N LEU A 488 -22.10 2.48 5.02
CA LEU A 488 -22.43 1.42 4.09
C LEU A 488 -21.45 0.27 4.26
N PHE A 489 -21.97 -0.94 4.49
CA PHE A 489 -21.24 -2.19 4.32
C PHE A 489 -21.33 -2.61 2.85
N TRP A 490 -20.18 -2.66 2.16
CA TRP A 490 -20.10 -2.96 0.73
C TRP A 490 -19.93 -4.47 0.55
N LEU A 491 -21.04 -5.18 0.56
CA LEU A 491 -21.09 -6.63 0.50
C LEU A 491 -22.09 -7.07 -0.58
N ASP A 492 -21.57 -7.67 -1.63
CA ASP A 492 -22.32 -8.26 -2.74
C ASP A 492 -23.00 -9.56 -2.29
N PRO A 493 -24.34 -9.60 -2.23
CA PRO A 493 -25.06 -10.79 -1.81
C PRO A 493 -24.91 -11.96 -2.78
N TYR A 494 -24.44 -11.72 -4.01
CA TYR A 494 -24.21 -12.75 -5.03
C TYR A 494 -22.81 -13.37 -4.96
N ARG A 495 -21.89 -12.77 -4.21
CA ARG A 495 -20.58 -13.35 -3.93
C ARG A 495 -20.66 -14.24 -2.69
N PRO A 496 -20.36 -15.55 -2.75
CA PRO A 496 -20.48 -16.45 -1.60
C PRO A 496 -19.76 -15.96 -0.35
N HIS A 497 -18.52 -15.49 -0.48
CA HIS A 497 -17.74 -14.94 0.63
C HIS A 497 -18.47 -13.77 1.34
N GLU A 498 -18.88 -12.78 0.54
CA GLU A 498 -19.56 -11.58 1.08
C GLU A 498 -20.95 -11.94 1.61
N ASN A 499 -21.58 -13.01 1.13
CA ASN A 499 -22.82 -13.53 1.70
C ASN A 499 -22.62 -14.07 3.13
N GLU A 500 -21.54 -14.82 3.38
CA GLU A 500 -21.16 -15.26 4.72
C GLU A 500 -20.86 -14.05 5.63
N LEU A 501 -20.12 -13.05 5.13
CA LEU A 501 -19.89 -11.79 5.86
C LEU A 501 -21.19 -11.06 6.19
N ILE A 502 -22.16 -11.00 5.28
CA ILE A 502 -23.47 -10.38 5.54
C ILE A 502 -24.16 -11.03 6.74
N LYS A 503 -24.08 -12.37 6.89
CA LYS A 503 -24.66 -13.09 8.03
C LYS A 503 -23.99 -12.66 9.35
N LYS A 504 -22.66 -12.57 9.36
CA LYS A 504 -21.87 -12.13 10.52
C LYS A 504 -22.17 -10.68 10.88
N VAL A 505 -22.13 -9.76 9.91
CA VAL A 505 -22.45 -8.33 10.10
C VAL A 505 -23.85 -8.15 10.68
N LYS A 506 -24.87 -8.78 10.11
CA LYS A 506 -26.25 -8.70 10.63
C LYS A 506 -26.38 -9.23 12.06
N THR A 507 -25.56 -10.19 12.44
CA THR A 507 -25.56 -10.75 13.78
C THR A 507 -24.88 -9.78 14.75
N TYR A 508 -23.67 -9.33 14.44
CA TYR A 508 -22.84 -8.52 15.34
C TYR A 508 -23.28 -7.07 15.45
N LEU A 509 -24.01 -6.53 14.47
CA LEU A 509 -24.67 -5.22 14.64
C LEU A 509 -25.67 -5.21 15.80
N LYS A 510 -26.20 -6.37 16.22
CA LYS A 510 -27.12 -6.49 17.38
C LYS A 510 -26.39 -6.42 18.72
N ASP A 511 -25.07 -6.62 18.73
CA ASP A 511 -24.24 -6.55 19.93
C ASP A 511 -23.84 -5.09 20.26
N HIS A 512 -24.30 -4.12 19.46
CA HIS A 512 -23.96 -2.71 19.59
C HIS A 512 -25.19 -1.81 19.63
N HIS A 513 -25.06 -0.66 20.30
CA HIS A 513 -26.12 0.34 20.33
C HIS A 513 -26.16 1.13 19.01
N THR A 514 -27.06 0.73 18.12
CA THR A 514 -27.20 1.30 16.76
C THR A 514 -28.34 2.32 16.62
N GLU A 515 -29.06 2.64 17.71
CA GLU A 515 -30.14 3.63 17.67
C GLU A 515 -29.61 5.00 17.24
N GLY A 516 -30.33 5.64 16.31
CA GLY A 516 -29.95 6.94 15.74
C GLY A 516 -28.80 6.89 14.73
N LEU A 517 -28.29 5.72 14.36
CA LEU A 517 -27.30 5.56 13.29
C LEU A 517 -27.98 5.12 11.98
N ASP A 518 -27.45 5.59 10.84
CA ASP A 518 -27.82 5.11 9.51
C ASP A 518 -26.76 4.09 9.05
N ILE A 519 -27.06 2.81 9.20
CA ILE A 519 -26.17 1.71 8.82
C ILE A 519 -26.92 0.80 7.83
N GLN A 520 -26.35 0.63 6.64
CA GLN A 520 -26.96 -0.15 5.57
C GLN A 520 -25.96 -1.15 4.98
N ILE A 521 -26.48 -2.21 4.37
CA ILE A 521 -25.70 -3.21 3.64
C ILE A 521 -26.16 -3.18 2.19
N MET A 522 -25.24 -2.97 1.26
CA MET A 522 -25.52 -2.91 -0.17
C MET A 522 -24.42 -3.61 -0.96
N SER A 523 -24.72 -4.07 -2.18
CA SER A 523 -23.67 -4.58 -3.07
C SER A 523 -22.63 -3.49 -3.36
N GLN A 524 -21.43 -3.89 -3.74
CA GLN A 524 -20.33 -2.96 -4.00
C GLN A 524 -20.71 -1.88 -5.04
N VAL A 525 -21.33 -2.28 -6.15
CA VAL A 525 -21.77 -1.36 -7.22
C VAL A 525 -22.85 -0.40 -6.72
N ARG A 526 -23.83 -0.88 -5.95
CA ARG A 526 -24.87 -0.01 -5.41
C ARG A 526 -24.32 0.96 -4.36
N SER A 527 -23.40 0.49 -3.53
CA SER A 527 -22.72 1.30 -2.52
C SER A 527 -21.88 2.40 -3.17
N MET A 528 -21.15 2.09 -4.24
CA MET A 528 -20.44 3.08 -5.04
C MET A 528 -21.41 4.14 -5.56
N ARG A 529 -22.48 3.76 -6.27
CA ARG A 529 -23.49 4.72 -6.77
C ARG A 529 -24.05 5.63 -5.67
N TYR A 530 -24.51 5.05 -4.56
CA TYR A 530 -25.09 5.81 -3.45
C TYR A 530 -24.09 6.80 -2.85
N THR A 531 -22.84 6.35 -2.67
CA THR A 531 -21.74 7.17 -2.16
C THR A 531 -21.46 8.34 -3.09
N LEU A 532 -21.35 8.12 -4.40
CA LEU A 532 -21.09 9.19 -5.37
C LEU A 532 -22.23 10.22 -5.46
N GLU A 533 -23.48 9.76 -5.36
CA GLU A 533 -24.65 10.65 -5.29
C GLU A 533 -24.60 11.55 -4.04
N ARG A 534 -24.18 11.02 -2.89
CA ARG A 534 -23.97 11.84 -1.68
C ARG A 534 -22.77 12.78 -1.83
N LEU A 535 -21.68 12.28 -2.39
CA LEU A 535 -20.42 12.97 -2.52
C LEU A 535 -20.56 14.28 -3.30
N ILE A 536 -21.24 14.26 -4.46
CA ILE A 536 -21.49 15.47 -5.28
C ILE A 536 -22.43 16.48 -4.59
N ARG A 537 -23.16 16.07 -3.55
CA ARG A 537 -24.04 16.92 -2.74
C ARG A 537 -23.34 17.45 -1.48
N GLY A 538 -22.03 17.27 -1.37
CA GLY A 538 -21.26 17.68 -0.20
C GLY A 538 -21.52 16.81 1.04
N LEU A 539 -22.09 15.61 0.87
CA LEU A 539 -22.43 14.71 1.97
C LEU A 539 -21.40 13.59 2.11
N ASP A 540 -21.12 13.23 3.35
CA ASP A 540 -20.10 12.24 3.70
C ASP A 540 -20.71 10.85 3.87
N THR A 541 -19.95 9.80 3.57
CA THR A 541 -20.40 8.39 3.70
C THR A 541 -19.24 7.51 4.11
N ILE A 542 -19.37 6.73 5.19
CA ILE A 542 -18.35 5.75 5.57
C ILE A 542 -18.54 4.48 4.74
N ALA A 543 -17.46 4.00 4.12
CA ALA A 543 -17.40 2.71 3.47
C ALA A 543 -16.80 1.65 4.42
N ALA A 544 -17.63 0.74 4.94
CA ALA A 544 -17.17 -0.44 5.65
C ALA A 544 -16.96 -1.58 4.63
N THR A 545 -15.72 -2.01 4.43
CA THR A 545 -15.36 -2.93 3.33
C THR A 545 -14.39 -4.04 3.76
N GLY A 546 -14.32 -5.10 2.95
CA GLY A 546 -13.21 -6.07 2.97
C GLY A 546 -11.85 -5.42 2.63
N ASN A 547 -10.80 -6.23 2.68
CA ASN A 547 -9.39 -5.82 2.63
C ASN A 547 -8.97 -5.25 1.27
N ILE A 548 -9.41 -5.87 0.16
CA ILE A 548 -9.08 -5.37 -1.18
C ILE A 548 -9.78 -4.03 -1.44
N LEU A 549 -11.07 -3.93 -1.14
CA LEU A 549 -11.81 -2.67 -1.29
C LEU A 549 -11.31 -1.57 -0.36
N ARG A 550 -10.84 -1.91 0.85
CA ARG A 550 -10.16 -0.94 1.73
C ARG A 550 -9.02 -0.27 0.97
N ASP A 551 -8.17 -1.04 0.31
CA ASP A 551 -7.06 -0.45 -0.47
C ASP A 551 -7.58 0.39 -1.63
N TYR A 552 -8.47 -0.17 -2.45
CA TYR A 552 -8.93 0.50 -3.67
C TYR A 552 -9.64 1.82 -3.37
N LEU A 553 -10.50 1.85 -2.34
CA LEU A 553 -11.28 3.04 -2.00
C LEU A 553 -10.44 4.09 -1.25
N THR A 554 -9.44 3.67 -0.47
CA THR A 554 -8.54 4.60 0.24
C THR A 554 -7.45 5.19 -0.65
N ASP A 555 -7.29 4.70 -1.88
CA ASP A 555 -6.63 5.46 -2.95
C ASP A 555 -7.64 6.28 -3.77
N LEU A 556 -8.76 5.68 -4.18
CA LEU A 556 -9.72 6.30 -5.09
C LEU A 556 -10.26 7.64 -4.58
N PHE A 557 -10.90 7.64 -3.42
CA PHE A 557 -11.56 8.85 -2.93
C PHE A 557 -10.54 9.93 -2.52
N PRO A 558 -9.46 9.62 -1.79
CA PRO A 558 -8.46 10.63 -1.46
C PRO A 558 -7.76 11.25 -2.65
N ILE A 559 -7.49 10.50 -3.73
CA ILE A 559 -6.92 11.06 -4.96
C ILE A 559 -7.88 12.07 -5.61
N LEU A 560 -9.19 11.80 -5.58
CA LEU A 560 -10.20 12.72 -6.12
C LEU A 560 -10.42 13.92 -5.19
N GLU A 561 -10.43 13.69 -3.88
CA GLU A 561 -10.73 14.71 -2.85
C GLU A 561 -9.56 15.64 -2.53
N LEU A 562 -8.34 15.12 -2.52
CA LEU A 562 -7.14 15.77 -2.00
C LEU A 562 -5.99 15.81 -3.02
N GLY A 563 -6.18 15.21 -4.19
CA GLY A 563 -5.18 15.09 -5.25
C GLY A 563 -4.12 14.02 -5.00
N THR A 564 -4.12 13.37 -3.83
CA THR A 564 -3.20 12.31 -3.41
C THR A 564 -3.76 11.53 -2.21
N SER A 565 -3.46 10.24 -2.13
CA SER A 565 -3.78 9.39 -0.97
C SER A 565 -2.75 9.47 0.17
N ALA A 566 -1.62 10.16 -0.04
CA ALA A 566 -0.58 10.31 0.98
C ALA A 566 -0.98 11.22 2.15
N LYS A 567 -2.02 12.05 2.00
CA LYS A 567 -2.46 13.03 3.00
C LYS A 567 -3.62 12.51 3.88
N MET A 568 -3.61 11.20 4.13
CA MET A 568 -4.66 10.49 4.86
C MET A 568 -4.15 10.05 6.21
N LEU A 569 -5.03 10.08 7.20
CA LEU A 569 -4.79 9.45 8.48
C LEU A 569 -5.20 7.97 8.38
N SER A 570 -4.32 7.08 8.85
CA SER A 570 -4.48 5.63 8.76
C SER A 570 -4.21 5.01 10.13
N ILE A 571 -5.28 4.90 10.93
CA ILE A 571 -5.24 4.31 12.27
C ILE A 571 -5.56 2.83 12.18
N VAL A 572 -4.84 2.04 12.95
CA VAL A 572 -5.06 0.62 13.16
C VAL A 572 -5.22 0.40 14.66
N PRO A 573 -6.46 0.41 15.18
CA PRO A 573 -6.73 0.00 16.55
C PRO A 573 -6.37 -1.49 16.65
N LEU A 574 -5.31 -1.81 17.39
CA LEU A 574 -4.87 -3.19 17.54
C LEU A 574 -5.91 -3.94 18.38
N MET A 575 -6.23 -5.17 17.99
CA MET A 575 -7.27 -5.97 18.65
C MET A 575 -6.98 -6.19 20.14
N ALA A 576 -5.69 -6.22 20.52
CA ALA A 576 -5.25 -6.35 21.91
C ALA A 576 -5.50 -5.09 22.77
N GLY A 577 -5.76 -3.93 22.15
CA GLY A 577 -5.99 -2.66 22.83
C GLY A 577 -5.01 -1.55 22.47
N GLY A 578 -3.84 -1.89 21.91
CA GLY A 578 -2.84 -0.94 21.44
C GLY A 578 -3.28 -0.14 20.20
N GLY A 579 -2.36 0.66 19.66
CA GLY A 579 -2.59 1.45 18.45
C GLY A 579 -1.38 1.44 17.52
N MET A 580 -1.64 1.29 16.22
CA MET A 580 -0.66 1.54 15.17
C MET A 580 -1.16 2.65 14.24
N TYR A 581 -0.27 3.56 13.88
CA TYR A 581 -0.54 4.77 13.11
C TYR A 581 0.33 4.77 11.86
N GLU A 582 -0.24 4.39 10.72
CA GLU A 582 0.47 4.40 9.45
C GLU A 582 0.56 5.85 8.92
N THR A 583 1.76 6.31 8.58
CA THR A 583 2.00 7.70 8.16
C THR A 583 1.60 7.98 6.70
N GLY A 584 0.90 7.06 6.05
CA GLY A 584 0.39 7.20 4.70
C GLY A 584 0.14 5.85 4.03
N ALA A 585 -0.60 5.87 2.92
CA ALA A 585 -0.93 4.67 2.15
C ALA A 585 0.09 4.34 1.03
N GLY A 586 1.07 5.22 0.77
CA GLY A 586 2.04 5.10 -0.33
C GLY A 586 3.27 4.23 -0.02
N GLY A 587 4.17 4.12 -1.01
CA GLY A 587 5.49 3.49 -0.85
C GLY A 587 6.59 4.46 -0.36
N SER A 588 7.85 4.00 -0.37
CA SER A 588 9.02 4.71 0.19
C SER A 588 9.73 5.70 -0.78
N ALA A 589 9.17 5.88 -1.98
CA ALA A 589 9.52 6.93 -2.96
C ALA A 589 11.01 6.99 -3.39
N PRO A 590 11.54 5.98 -4.11
CA PRO A 590 12.96 5.92 -4.55
C PRO A 590 13.42 7.13 -5.37
N LYS A 591 12.50 7.72 -6.17
CA LYS A 591 12.80 8.92 -6.98
C LYS A 591 13.10 10.17 -6.14
N HIS A 592 12.75 10.18 -4.85
CA HIS A 592 13.05 11.29 -3.94
C HIS A 592 14.48 11.17 -3.42
N VAL A 593 14.92 9.94 -3.12
CA VAL A 593 16.32 9.65 -2.76
C VAL A 593 17.27 10.09 -3.87
N LYS A 594 16.94 9.77 -5.13
CA LYS A 594 17.72 10.20 -6.29
C LYS A 594 17.92 11.73 -6.32
N GLN A 595 16.84 12.51 -6.14
CA GLN A 595 16.95 13.97 -6.13
C GLN A 595 17.75 14.49 -4.93
N LEU A 596 17.61 13.86 -3.76
CA LEU A 596 18.44 14.21 -2.61
C LEU A 596 19.92 13.97 -2.92
N VAL A 597 20.29 12.78 -3.43
CA VAL A 597 21.69 12.45 -3.70
C VAL A 597 22.30 13.33 -4.80
N GLU A 598 21.53 13.65 -5.85
CA GLU A 598 22.03 14.44 -6.98
C GLU A 598 22.03 15.95 -6.74
N GLU A 599 21.05 16.47 -6.00
CA GLU A 599 20.78 17.92 -5.91
C GLU A 599 20.52 18.42 -4.47
N ASN A 600 20.71 17.56 -3.47
CA ASN A 600 20.44 17.81 -2.06
C ASN A 600 19.06 18.44 -1.79
N HIS A 601 18.02 17.97 -2.49
CA HIS A 601 16.64 18.42 -2.27
C HIS A 601 15.72 17.21 -2.03
N LEU A 602 15.11 17.15 -0.84
CA LEU A 602 14.17 16.09 -0.50
C LEU A 602 12.73 16.59 -0.62
N ARG A 603 12.04 16.22 -1.71
CA ARG A 603 10.61 16.58 -1.93
C ARG A 603 9.60 15.64 -1.25
N TRP A 604 10.01 14.87 -0.24
CA TRP A 604 9.10 14.02 0.55
C TRP A 604 8.21 14.88 1.43
N ASP A 605 6.89 14.69 1.36
CA ASP A 605 5.92 15.41 2.20
C ASP A 605 5.64 14.59 3.47
N SER A 606 6.11 15.08 4.62
CA SER A 606 5.95 14.39 5.92
C SER A 606 4.59 14.64 6.57
N LEU A 607 3.63 15.25 5.86
CA LEU A 607 2.30 15.55 6.43
C LEU A 607 1.63 14.33 7.07
N GLY A 608 1.75 13.16 6.46
CA GLY A 608 1.19 11.94 7.01
C GLY A 608 1.89 11.47 8.30
N GLU A 609 3.17 11.78 8.49
CA GLU A 609 3.90 11.54 9.74
C GLU A 609 3.37 12.47 10.86
N PHE A 610 3.09 13.73 10.52
CA PHE A 610 2.54 14.70 11.47
C PHE A 610 1.14 14.27 11.94
N LEU A 611 0.29 13.83 10.99
CA LEU A 611 -1.06 13.34 11.27
C LEU A 611 -1.05 12.06 12.12
N ALA A 612 -0.15 11.12 11.82
CA ALA A 612 0.00 9.90 12.60
C ALA A 612 0.49 10.20 14.02
N LEU A 613 1.41 11.14 14.19
CA LEU A 613 1.88 11.57 15.50
C LEU A 613 0.76 12.24 16.31
N GLY A 614 -0.04 13.12 15.70
CA GLY A 614 -1.21 13.74 16.35
C GLY A 614 -2.21 12.69 16.85
N ALA A 615 -2.57 11.73 15.99
CA ALA A 615 -3.46 10.63 16.36
C ALA A 615 -2.87 9.72 17.46
N SER A 616 -1.56 9.44 17.39
CA SER A 616 -0.84 8.64 18.39
C SER A 616 -0.84 9.30 19.77
N LEU A 617 -0.60 10.62 19.81
CA LEU A 617 -0.61 11.41 21.05
C LEU A 617 -2.03 11.53 21.63
N GLU A 618 -3.04 11.72 20.79
CA GLU A 618 -4.45 11.78 21.20
C GLU A 618 -4.88 10.47 21.85
N ASP A 619 -4.68 9.34 21.17
CA ASP A 619 -5.04 8.02 21.68
C ASP A 619 -4.32 7.68 22.98
N MET A 620 -3.01 7.96 23.06
CA MET A 620 -2.24 7.80 24.31
C MET A 620 -2.85 8.66 25.42
N GLY A 621 -3.09 9.95 25.17
CA GLY A 621 -3.69 10.86 26.13
C GLY A 621 -5.04 10.38 26.66
N ILE A 622 -5.87 9.78 25.79
CA ILE A 622 -7.16 9.19 26.16
C ILE A 622 -6.98 7.91 26.99
N LYS A 623 -6.17 6.95 26.51
CA LYS A 623 -6.04 5.62 27.11
C LYS A 623 -5.41 5.64 28.50
N ILE A 624 -4.35 6.43 28.67
CA ILE A 624 -3.59 6.47 29.94
C ILE A 624 -3.87 7.73 30.77
N GLY A 625 -4.75 8.62 30.30
CA GLY A 625 -5.09 9.85 31.02
C GLY A 625 -3.95 10.87 31.10
N ASN A 626 -3.07 10.92 30.09
CA ASN A 626 -1.99 11.91 30.02
C ASN A 626 -2.48 13.22 29.40
N ASP A 627 -2.72 14.24 30.22
CA ASP A 627 -3.24 15.54 29.75
C ASP A 627 -2.22 16.31 28.89
N ARG A 628 -0.91 16.20 29.17
CA ARG A 628 0.13 16.81 28.33
C ARG A 628 0.15 16.19 26.93
N ALA A 629 -0.06 14.88 26.80
CA ALA A 629 -0.20 14.22 25.50
C ALA A 629 -1.40 14.76 24.70
N LYS A 630 -2.54 15.02 25.36
CA LYS A 630 -3.71 15.63 24.71
C LYS A 630 -3.42 17.06 24.23
N ILE A 631 -2.71 17.86 25.05
CA ILE A 631 -2.30 19.21 24.66
C ILE A 631 -1.35 19.16 23.47
N LEU A 632 -0.35 18.27 23.49
CA LEU A 632 0.56 18.04 22.36
C LEU A 632 -0.20 17.66 21.09
N ALA A 633 -1.16 16.74 21.17
CA ALA A 633 -1.99 16.32 20.03
C ALA A 633 -2.77 17.49 19.41
N ARG A 634 -3.53 18.23 20.24
CA ARG A 634 -4.33 19.37 19.77
C ARG A 634 -3.46 20.46 19.14
N THR A 635 -2.39 20.86 19.83
CA THR A 635 -1.47 21.90 19.35
C THR A 635 -0.74 21.47 18.07
N LEU A 636 -0.47 20.16 17.89
CA LEU A 636 0.06 19.63 16.65
C LEU A 636 -0.96 19.73 15.50
N ASP A 637 -2.24 19.42 15.76
CA ASP A 637 -3.31 19.59 14.77
C ASP A 637 -3.44 21.06 14.33
N ASP A 638 -3.39 22.01 15.27
CA ASP A 638 -3.41 23.45 14.99
C ASP A 638 -2.17 23.88 14.17
N ALA A 639 -0.98 23.36 14.52
CA ALA A 639 0.25 23.60 13.80
C ALA A 639 0.22 23.04 12.35
N ILE A 640 -0.38 21.85 12.15
CA ILE A 640 -0.62 21.29 10.81
C ILE A 640 -1.58 22.19 10.03
N GLY A 641 -2.62 22.72 10.67
CA GLY A 641 -3.53 23.71 10.09
C GLY A 641 -2.79 24.97 9.61
N LYS A 642 -1.90 25.53 10.43
CA LYS A 642 -1.03 26.66 10.07
C LYS A 642 -0.06 26.31 8.93
N LEU A 643 0.57 25.14 8.96
CA LEU A 643 1.48 24.65 7.91
C LEU A 643 0.79 24.62 6.55
N LEU A 644 -0.41 24.03 6.50
CA LEU A 644 -1.23 23.97 5.30
C LEU A 644 -1.72 25.36 4.87
N GLY A 645 -2.25 26.15 5.81
CA GLY A 645 -2.76 27.50 5.53
C GLY A 645 -1.71 28.47 4.97
N ASN A 646 -0.46 28.33 5.42
CA ASN A 646 0.68 29.14 4.96
C ASN A 646 1.46 28.50 3.80
N ASN A 647 0.97 27.39 3.24
CA ASN A 647 1.57 26.64 2.12
C ASN A 647 3.05 26.29 2.36
N LYS A 648 3.37 25.77 3.56
CA LYS A 648 4.73 25.39 3.97
C LYS A 648 5.04 23.90 3.76
N SER A 649 4.35 23.26 2.81
CA SER A 649 4.71 21.92 2.32
C SER A 649 5.95 21.98 1.40
N PRO A 650 6.68 20.88 1.24
CA PRO A 650 7.82 20.81 0.33
C PRO A 650 7.43 21.12 -1.11
N SER A 651 8.23 21.96 -1.77
CA SER A 651 8.23 22.09 -3.22
C SER A 651 8.87 20.86 -3.86
N ARG A 652 8.75 20.77 -5.20
CA ARG A 652 9.41 19.74 -6.01
C ARG A 652 10.72 20.24 -6.63
N LYS A 653 11.01 21.54 -6.52
CA LYS A 653 12.12 22.20 -7.21
C LYS A 653 13.26 22.47 -6.24
N THR A 654 14.44 22.05 -6.62
CA THR A 654 15.70 22.38 -5.94
C THR A 654 15.88 23.90 -5.86
N GLY A 655 16.28 24.39 -4.69
CA GLY A 655 16.38 25.81 -4.35
C GLY A 655 15.12 26.40 -3.71
N GLU A 656 13.99 25.67 -3.73
CA GLU A 656 12.78 26.02 -2.98
C GLU A 656 12.70 25.21 -1.66
N LEU A 657 11.70 25.50 -0.81
CA LEU A 657 11.49 24.81 0.46
C LEU A 657 11.35 23.30 0.24
N ASP A 658 12.09 22.48 0.99
CA ASP A 658 12.03 21.02 0.90
C ASP A 658 11.48 20.39 2.19
N ASN A 659 11.61 19.07 2.33
CA ASN A 659 11.21 18.29 3.51
C ASN A 659 11.71 18.90 4.83
N ARG A 660 13.01 19.23 4.92
CA ARG A 660 13.64 19.76 6.14
C ARG A 660 13.04 21.11 6.50
N GLY A 661 12.81 21.94 5.49
CA GLY A 661 12.13 23.23 5.65
C GLY A 661 10.71 23.10 6.17
N SER A 662 9.93 22.15 5.64
CA SER A 662 8.56 21.90 6.12
C SER A 662 8.51 21.44 7.59
N GLN A 663 9.47 20.61 8.01
CA GLN A 663 9.58 20.14 9.39
C GLN A 663 10.00 21.26 10.34
N PHE A 664 10.88 22.17 9.92
CA PHE A 664 11.17 23.40 10.66
C PHE A 664 9.90 24.25 10.88
N TYR A 665 9.14 24.52 9.82
CA TYR A 665 7.90 25.30 9.96
C TYR A 665 6.87 24.62 10.86
N LEU A 666 6.76 23.30 10.81
CA LEU A 666 5.93 22.57 11.76
C LEU A 666 6.41 22.77 13.20
N ALA A 667 7.71 22.61 13.47
CA ALA A 667 8.28 22.81 14.80
C ALA A 667 8.04 24.24 15.31
N LEU A 668 8.19 25.25 14.45
CA LEU A 668 7.90 26.65 14.76
C LEU A 668 6.44 26.84 15.16
N TYR A 669 5.50 26.38 14.34
CA TYR A 669 4.07 26.55 14.61
C TYR A 669 3.64 25.74 15.84
N TRP A 670 4.18 24.54 16.02
CA TRP A 670 3.85 23.71 17.18
C TRP A 670 4.36 24.31 18.49
N ALA A 671 5.59 24.84 18.50
CA ALA A 671 6.12 25.56 19.65
C ALA A 671 5.30 26.81 19.98
N GLN A 672 4.83 27.54 18.97
CA GLN A 672 3.94 28.69 19.16
C GLN A 672 2.61 28.29 19.81
N GLU A 673 1.92 27.27 19.27
CA GLU A 673 0.66 26.78 19.84
C GLU A 673 0.84 26.27 21.28
N LEU A 674 1.96 25.60 21.57
CA LEU A 674 2.30 25.13 22.92
C LEU A 674 2.63 26.27 23.88
N ALA A 675 3.22 27.36 23.41
CA ALA A 675 3.50 28.55 24.21
C ALA A 675 2.25 29.41 24.46
N GLU A 676 1.26 29.38 23.54
CA GLU A 676 0.04 30.19 23.61
C GLU A 676 -1.13 29.49 24.33
N GLN A 677 -1.12 28.16 24.45
CA GLN A 677 -2.17 27.43 25.18
C GLN A 677 -2.19 27.76 26.68
N THR A 678 -3.37 27.56 27.30
CA THR A 678 -3.64 27.97 28.69
C THR A 678 -4.03 26.82 29.62
N ASP A 679 -3.94 25.57 29.16
CA ASP A 679 -4.32 24.38 29.92
C ASP A 679 -3.19 23.89 30.84
N ASP A 680 -1.91 24.07 30.44
CA ASP A 680 -0.73 23.73 31.24
C ASP A 680 0.31 24.86 31.19
N ALA A 681 0.43 25.62 32.29
CA ALA A 681 1.31 26.78 32.37
C ALA A 681 2.81 26.41 32.34
N GLU A 682 3.19 25.25 32.89
CA GLU A 682 4.60 24.80 32.87
C GLU A 682 5.01 24.42 31.45
N LEU A 683 4.12 23.73 30.72
CA LEU A 683 4.34 23.37 29.33
C LEU A 683 4.43 24.64 28.45
N ALA A 684 3.56 25.63 28.69
CA ALA A 684 3.62 26.92 28.00
C ALA A 684 4.94 27.66 28.25
N GLU A 685 5.39 27.74 29.50
CA GLU A 685 6.66 28.40 29.85
C GLU A 685 7.87 27.66 29.25
N HIS A 686 7.84 26.33 29.26
CA HIS A 686 8.88 25.50 28.64
C HIS A 686 9.00 25.81 27.13
N PHE A 687 7.88 25.75 26.40
CA PHE A 687 7.89 25.96 24.95
C PHE A 687 8.01 27.44 24.53
N ALA A 688 7.72 28.40 25.40
CA ALA A 688 7.89 29.83 25.09
C ALA A 688 9.34 30.18 24.69
N LYS A 689 10.33 29.53 25.31
CA LYS A 689 11.76 29.72 24.96
C LYS A 689 12.07 29.17 23.57
N LEU A 690 11.61 27.95 23.26
CA LEU A 690 11.81 27.33 21.96
C LEU A 690 11.07 28.10 20.85
N ALA A 691 9.81 28.48 21.09
CA ALA A 691 9.00 29.26 20.17
C ALA A 691 9.70 30.59 19.81
N LYS A 692 10.25 31.29 20.82
CA LYS A 692 11.01 32.51 20.61
C LYS A 692 12.30 32.25 19.80
N ALA A 693 13.07 31.23 20.16
CA ALA A 693 14.33 30.90 19.48
C ALA A 693 14.09 30.54 18.00
N LEU A 694 13.07 29.74 17.70
CA LEU A 694 12.69 29.37 16.33
C LEU A 694 12.16 30.56 15.53
N ALA A 695 11.36 31.44 16.15
CA ALA A 695 10.82 32.63 15.50
C ALA A 695 11.91 33.67 15.21
N ASP A 696 12.78 33.97 16.18
CA ASP A 696 13.91 34.89 16.01
C ASP A 696 14.93 34.34 15.00
N GLY A 697 15.07 33.01 14.92
CA GLY A 697 15.99 32.31 14.03
C GLY A 697 15.44 31.97 12.64
N GLU A 698 14.17 32.30 12.33
CA GLU A 698 13.48 31.81 11.11
C GLU A 698 14.29 32.07 9.83
N GLU A 699 14.71 33.32 9.61
CA GLU A 699 15.45 33.69 8.39
C GLU A 699 16.78 32.94 8.27
N ALA A 700 17.52 32.80 9.37
CA ALA A 700 18.80 32.12 9.39
C ALA A 700 18.64 30.61 9.15
N ILE A 701 17.66 29.98 9.78
CA ILE A 701 17.38 28.55 9.61
C ILE A 701 17.00 28.26 8.15
N VAL A 702 16.08 29.05 7.58
CA VAL A 702 15.65 28.87 6.19
C VAL A 702 16.82 29.08 5.22
N ALA A 703 17.68 30.07 5.47
CA ALA A 703 18.88 30.29 4.67
C ALA A 703 19.86 29.11 4.75
N GLU A 704 20.18 28.62 5.95
CA GLU A 704 21.07 27.46 6.15
C GLU A 704 20.53 26.20 5.46
N LEU A 705 19.21 25.95 5.52
CA LEU A 705 18.58 24.83 4.84
C LEU A 705 18.58 24.98 3.31
N ALA A 706 18.43 26.20 2.80
CA ALA A 706 18.44 26.49 1.37
C ALA A 706 19.86 26.42 0.77
N GLU A 707 20.87 26.95 1.48
CA GLU A 707 22.29 26.92 1.08
C GLU A 707 22.86 25.51 0.98
N ALA A 708 22.26 24.53 1.68
CA ALA A 708 22.64 23.13 1.54
C ALA A 708 22.22 22.52 0.19
N GLN A 709 21.22 23.09 -0.51
CA GLN A 709 20.66 22.52 -1.73
C GLN A 709 21.49 22.86 -2.98
N GLY A 710 21.27 22.12 -4.06
CA GLY A 710 21.85 22.37 -5.39
C GLY A 710 23.13 21.61 -5.71
N GLU A 711 23.70 20.93 -4.71
CA GLU A 711 24.93 20.14 -4.84
C GLU A 711 24.67 18.66 -4.56
N ALA A 712 25.49 17.78 -5.17
CA ALA A 712 25.42 16.36 -4.89
C ALA A 712 25.91 16.04 -3.47
N VAL A 713 25.29 15.05 -2.83
CA VAL A 713 25.64 14.60 -1.46
C VAL A 713 25.87 13.10 -1.41
N ASP A 714 26.73 12.69 -0.48
CA ASP A 714 27.02 11.29 -0.19
C ASP A 714 26.45 10.90 1.19
N ILE A 715 25.46 10.00 1.19
CA ILE A 715 24.86 9.42 2.40
C ILE A 715 25.49 8.08 2.78
N GLY A 716 26.50 7.59 2.04
CA GLY A 716 27.26 6.39 2.39
C GLY A 716 26.55 5.05 2.19
N GLY A 717 25.54 4.98 1.32
CA GLY A 717 24.76 3.78 1.01
C GLY A 717 23.37 4.13 0.48
N TYR A 718 22.59 3.12 0.07
CA TYR A 718 21.19 3.29 -0.33
C TYR A 718 20.25 2.51 0.59
N TYR A 719 20.45 1.19 0.70
CA TYR A 719 19.66 0.33 1.58
C TYR A 719 20.18 0.33 3.03
N ALA A 720 21.48 0.59 3.20
CA ALA A 720 22.14 0.70 4.50
C ALA A 720 23.00 1.97 4.55
N PRO A 721 22.40 3.18 4.47
CA PRO A 721 23.15 4.43 4.48
C PRO A 721 23.95 4.60 5.78
N ASP A 722 25.02 5.39 5.73
CA ASP A 722 25.83 5.69 6.89
C ASP A 722 25.12 6.71 7.80
N ASN A 723 25.02 6.39 9.09
CA ASN A 723 24.23 7.18 10.04
C ASN A 723 24.78 8.60 10.22
N GLU A 724 26.11 8.77 10.28
CA GLU A 724 26.73 10.08 10.49
C GLU A 724 26.60 10.96 9.26
N LYS A 725 26.90 10.42 8.08
CA LYS A 725 26.74 11.12 6.80
C LYS A 725 25.30 11.54 6.55
N THR A 726 24.36 10.61 6.78
CA THR A 726 22.93 10.89 6.58
C THR A 726 22.43 11.96 7.56
N THR A 727 22.85 11.89 8.83
CA THR A 727 22.53 12.91 9.82
C THR A 727 23.05 14.28 9.40
N ALA A 728 24.29 14.37 8.90
CA ALA A 728 24.89 15.63 8.44
C ALA A 728 24.12 16.24 7.26
N VAL A 729 23.70 15.41 6.28
CA VAL A 729 22.90 15.85 5.13
C VAL A 729 21.49 16.28 5.55
N MET A 730 20.86 15.55 6.47
CA MET A 730 19.48 15.78 6.85
C MET A 730 19.31 16.88 7.90
N ARG A 731 20.37 17.25 8.64
CA ARG A 731 20.34 18.29 9.68
C ARG A 731 21.40 19.39 9.45
N PRO A 732 21.42 20.07 8.29
CA PRO A 732 22.49 21.02 7.97
C PRO A 732 22.38 22.36 8.73
N SER A 733 21.19 22.72 9.24
CA SER A 733 20.99 23.96 10.00
C SER A 733 21.52 23.85 11.42
N LYS A 734 22.64 24.52 11.69
CA LYS A 734 23.24 24.61 13.02
C LYS A 734 22.34 25.38 13.98
N THR A 735 21.67 26.42 13.47
CA THR A 735 20.77 27.26 14.27
C THR A 735 19.56 26.45 14.76
N LEU A 736 18.94 25.64 13.89
CA LEU A 736 17.84 24.76 14.27
C LEU A 736 18.29 23.67 15.26
N ASN A 737 19.42 23.02 15.00
CA ASN A 737 19.95 21.97 15.87
C ASN A 737 20.21 22.51 17.29
N ALA A 738 20.87 23.68 17.41
CA ALA A 738 21.15 24.30 18.70
C ALA A 738 19.86 24.71 19.45
N ALA A 739 18.84 25.18 18.74
CA ALA A 739 17.55 25.53 19.34
C ALA A 739 16.82 24.30 19.92
N LEU A 740 16.85 23.16 19.20
CA LEU A 740 16.26 21.90 19.66
C LEU A 740 17.04 21.29 20.83
N GLU A 741 18.38 21.31 20.77
CA GLU A 741 19.23 20.82 21.87
C GLU A 741 18.99 21.62 23.17
N ALA A 742 18.88 22.95 23.08
CA ALA A 742 18.61 23.80 24.23
C ALA A 742 17.21 23.57 24.85
N ALA A 743 16.28 22.95 24.12
CA ALA A 743 14.95 22.62 24.61
C ALA A 743 14.88 21.25 25.31
N GLN A 744 15.85 20.35 25.08
CA GLN A 744 15.89 19.00 25.67
C GLN A 744 16.39 18.94 27.13
N GLY A 745 16.77 20.07 27.72
CA GLY A 745 17.18 20.15 29.13
C GLY A 745 18.68 20.14 29.34
#